data_AF-A0A438H8Z1-F1
#
_entry.id   AF-A0A438H8Z1-F1
#
_cell.length_a   1.000
_cell.length_b   1.000
_cell.length_c   1.000
_cell.angle_alpha   90.00
_cell.angle_beta   90.00
_cell.angle_gamma   90.00
#
_symmetry.space_group_name_H-M   'P 1'
#
loop_
_entity.id
_entity.type
_entity.pdbx_description
1 polymer ?
#
loop_
_entity_poly.entity_id
_entity_poly.type
_entity_poly.pdbx_seq_one_letter_code
_entity_poly.pdbx_strand_id
1 'polypeptide(L)'
;MAWTRVFLLGAVLALSSFCLAAGQITHPSEVTALRAIRRKLSDPKKRLNNWKSKDPCASNWTGVICSMNPDDGYLHVQELRLLNFSLNGKLAPELGLLSYMTILDFMWNNISGSIPREIGDITSLKLLLLNGNQISGSLPEELGNLTNLNRFQVDLNNISGPLPKSFRNLTSCLHFHMNNNSISGQIPAELSSLPQLIHFLLDNNNLSGYLPPELSQMPKLKILQLDNNNFGGTEIPESYGNMSKLLKLSLRNCNLQGSIPNLSRIPNLHYLDLSHNQLTGSIPSNRLSNNITTIDLSSNMLSGSIPSSFSGLPHLERLSLENNLLNGSISSAIWENVTFAANATLTLDFQNNSFSNISGSFVPPSNVTIKLNGNPLCTNANALNIVQFCGTANGEDEAPGSPDNSNITCPSQSCPLNDHFEYVPGSPVSCYCAAPLGVGFRLRSPSISDFPPYTDQFKAYITSNLGLVPYQLHIDSFIWQKGPRLRMYLKFFPQYNNQSNTFNTSEIQRIRDLITTFTIPGDDIFGPYDLLNFTLVGPYSDVDLESKKSGISKGVIVGIVLGGLSFATAIVLVIAVVFWKKQTRHGHKDSKQQPFSKTAVIIEGVKGFSFGEMEIATENFSEATQIGQGGYGKVYKGILADGTVVAIKRAQQGSLQGEKEFFTEIGLLSRLHHRNLVSLIGYCDEEQEQMLVYEFMPYGSLHSLLSARSRGTLTFVTRLHIALCSAKGVLYLHTEAYPPIIHRDIKANNILLDSKFNAKVSDFGISCLVPVSDGEEGATAHVSTVVKGTPGYLDPEYFFTHKLTEKSDVYSLGIVFLELLTGMQPISQGRNIVREPLQILNNYSVDDNEDRWEIPFIESGGGLLSNLDTDLNFMIHGLLKVYGIERDQRVCTRIKTPMPVTAACQSGAMFSIIDQNMGPFPSDCVKEFMTLALRCSQDLTKDRPSMLEVVRELENISSMLPQAGHSRSESDTSASGISVMGTTAVYPGRNSYVSGFPGSDLVSGVIPTIRPR
;
A
#
# COMPACT_ATOMS: atom_id res chain seq x y z
N MET A 1 -67.75 -27.07 -16.64
CA MET A 1 -66.45 -26.82 -17.32
C MET A 1 -66.10 -25.34 -17.51
N ALA A 2 -67.05 -24.40 -17.51
CA ALA A 2 -66.73 -22.96 -17.60
C ALA A 2 -66.16 -22.37 -16.29
N TRP A 3 -66.67 -22.82 -15.14
CA TRP A 3 -66.25 -22.32 -13.82
C TRP A 3 -64.82 -22.69 -13.42
N THR A 4 -64.33 -23.86 -13.85
CA THR A 4 -62.94 -24.28 -13.63
C THR A 4 -61.94 -23.48 -14.47
N ARG A 5 -62.32 -23.03 -15.68
CA ARG A 5 -61.48 -22.18 -16.52
C ARG A 5 -61.40 -20.74 -16.01
N VAL A 6 -62.49 -20.20 -15.44
CA VAL A 6 -62.49 -18.87 -14.81
C VAL A 6 -61.67 -18.88 -13.51
N PHE A 7 -61.73 -19.95 -12.72
CA PHE A 7 -60.88 -20.11 -11.53
C PHE A 7 -59.40 -20.27 -11.89
N LEU A 8 -59.06 -20.99 -12.97
CA LEU A 8 -57.68 -21.08 -13.44
C LEU A 8 -57.18 -19.75 -14.03
N LEU A 9 -57.99 -19.01 -14.79
CA LEU A 9 -57.60 -17.68 -15.28
C LEU A 9 -57.44 -16.68 -14.14
N GLY A 10 -58.33 -16.72 -13.15
CA GLY A 10 -58.26 -15.90 -11.95
C GLY A 10 -57.07 -16.26 -11.05
N ALA A 11 -56.72 -17.55 -10.96
CA ALA A 11 -55.54 -18.01 -10.23
C ALA A 11 -54.23 -17.64 -10.97
N VAL A 12 -54.20 -17.73 -12.30
CA VAL A 12 -53.03 -17.33 -13.11
C VAL A 12 -52.85 -15.81 -13.10
N LEU A 13 -53.94 -15.02 -13.13
CA LEU A 13 -53.90 -13.56 -13.00
C LEU A 13 -53.58 -13.10 -11.57
N ALA A 14 -54.00 -13.87 -10.57
CA ALA A 14 -53.61 -13.63 -9.17
C ALA A 14 -52.16 -14.03 -8.91
N LEU A 15 -51.65 -15.11 -9.53
CA LEU A 15 -50.24 -15.52 -9.45
C LEU A 15 -49.33 -14.55 -10.23
N SER A 16 -49.77 -14.02 -11.38
CA SER A 16 -49.02 -12.99 -12.12
C SER A 16 -49.03 -11.64 -11.39
N SER A 17 -50.12 -11.30 -10.68
CA SER A 17 -50.19 -10.09 -9.84
C SER A 17 -49.47 -10.25 -8.49
N PHE A 18 -49.37 -11.46 -7.94
CA PHE A 18 -48.55 -11.74 -6.75
C PHE A 18 -47.05 -11.66 -7.03
N CYS A 19 -46.61 -11.91 -8.28
CA CYS A 19 -45.22 -11.67 -8.68
C CYS A 19 -44.87 -10.17 -8.79
N LEU A 20 -45.84 -9.28 -8.97
CA LEU A 20 -45.63 -7.83 -9.12
C LEU A 20 -45.66 -7.05 -7.80
N ALA A 21 -45.93 -7.72 -6.67
CA ALA A 21 -45.99 -7.12 -5.33
C ALA A 21 -44.88 -7.57 -4.38
N ALA A 22 -43.89 -8.33 -4.86
CA ALA A 22 -42.62 -8.47 -4.17
C ALA A 22 -41.79 -7.20 -4.44
N GLY A 23 -41.24 -6.57 -3.41
CA GLY A 23 -40.29 -5.48 -3.60
C GLY A 23 -39.20 -5.93 -4.58
N GLN A 24 -38.85 -5.09 -5.56
CA GLN A 24 -37.88 -5.42 -6.59
C GLN A 24 -36.56 -5.85 -5.93
N ILE A 25 -36.11 -7.07 -6.20
CA ILE A 25 -34.93 -7.67 -5.60
C ILE A 25 -33.79 -7.77 -6.62
N THR A 26 -32.57 -7.82 -6.11
CA THR A 26 -31.36 -8.06 -6.91
C THR A 26 -31.34 -9.49 -7.43
N HIS A 27 -30.85 -9.71 -8.64
CA HIS A 27 -30.72 -11.05 -9.21
C HIS A 27 -29.89 -11.98 -8.29
N PRO A 28 -30.36 -13.20 -7.93
CA PRO A 28 -29.72 -14.03 -6.89
C PRO A 28 -28.25 -14.40 -7.15
N SER A 29 -27.84 -14.57 -8.42
CA SER A 29 -26.44 -14.83 -8.77
C SER A 29 -25.54 -13.64 -8.43
N GLU A 30 -26.00 -12.42 -8.69
CA GLU A 30 -25.26 -11.19 -8.41
C GLU A 30 -25.19 -10.91 -6.91
N VAL A 31 -26.25 -11.25 -6.15
CA VAL A 31 -26.19 -11.22 -4.68
C VAL A 31 -25.10 -12.14 -4.16
N THR A 32 -24.99 -13.34 -4.73
CA THR A 32 -23.97 -14.32 -4.36
C THR A 32 -22.57 -13.81 -4.74
N ALA A 33 -22.42 -13.23 -5.93
CA ALA A 33 -21.19 -12.62 -6.41
C ALA A 33 -20.72 -11.47 -5.52
N LEU A 34 -21.58 -10.49 -5.22
CA LEU A 34 -21.26 -9.36 -4.34
C LEU A 34 -20.87 -9.82 -2.93
N ARG A 35 -21.51 -10.85 -2.39
CA ARG A 35 -21.10 -11.46 -1.11
C ARG A 35 -19.75 -12.17 -1.20
N ALA A 36 -19.40 -12.77 -2.34
CA ALA A 36 -18.08 -13.34 -2.57
C ALA A 36 -17.01 -12.24 -2.69
N ILE A 37 -17.28 -11.19 -3.46
CA ILE A 37 -16.43 -10.00 -3.58
C ILE A 37 -16.16 -9.40 -2.20
N ARG A 38 -17.21 -9.18 -1.39
CA ARG A 38 -17.06 -8.68 -0.01
C ARG A 38 -16.09 -9.52 0.82
N ARG A 39 -16.15 -10.84 0.71
CA ARG A 39 -15.27 -11.77 1.46
C ARG A 39 -13.81 -11.70 1.04
N LYS A 40 -13.52 -11.23 -0.18
CA LYS A 40 -12.15 -11.02 -0.68
C LYS A 40 -11.59 -9.65 -0.35
N LEU A 41 -12.44 -8.73 0.11
CA LEU A 41 -12.07 -7.37 0.49
C LEU A 41 -11.92 -7.25 2.00
N SER A 42 -10.92 -6.47 2.42
CA SER A 42 -10.77 -5.99 3.79
C SER A 42 -11.08 -4.51 3.82
N ASP A 43 -11.97 -4.11 4.72
CA ASP A 43 -12.52 -2.76 4.80
C ASP A 43 -12.20 -2.14 6.18
N PRO A 44 -10.96 -1.65 6.39
CA PRO A 44 -10.50 -1.15 7.68
C PRO A 44 -11.24 0.12 8.11
N LYS A 45 -11.72 0.92 7.15
CA LYS A 45 -12.48 2.16 7.39
C LYS A 45 -13.98 1.92 7.52
N LYS A 46 -14.45 0.67 7.43
CA LYS A 46 -15.86 0.26 7.54
C LYS A 46 -16.76 1.01 6.54
N ARG A 47 -16.25 1.33 5.35
CA ARG A 47 -17.03 2.00 4.29
C ARG A 47 -18.12 1.07 3.73
N LEU A 48 -17.86 -0.24 3.67
CA LEU A 48 -18.79 -1.28 3.20
C LEU A 48 -19.62 -1.90 4.34
N ASN A 49 -19.92 -1.12 5.39
CA ASN A 49 -20.64 -1.64 6.56
C ASN A 49 -22.07 -2.12 6.21
N ASN A 50 -22.76 -1.40 5.32
CA ASN A 50 -24.12 -1.74 4.88
C ASN A 50 -24.20 -2.96 3.95
N TRP A 51 -23.07 -3.49 3.44
CA TRP A 51 -23.02 -4.72 2.64
C TRP A 51 -23.39 -6.01 3.43
N LYS A 52 -23.95 -5.87 4.64
CA LYS A 52 -24.46 -6.96 5.50
C LYS A 52 -26.00 -7.02 5.48
N SER A 53 -26.64 -6.00 4.90
CA SER A 53 -28.09 -5.93 4.77
C SER A 53 -28.63 -6.95 3.76
N LYS A 54 -29.95 -7.12 3.69
CA LYS A 54 -30.59 -8.26 2.99
C LYS A 54 -30.25 -8.29 1.49
N ASP A 55 -30.70 -7.29 0.76
CA ASP A 55 -30.64 -7.21 -0.70
C ASP A 55 -29.75 -6.04 -1.15
N PRO A 56 -28.73 -6.26 -2.01
CA PRO A 56 -27.78 -5.22 -2.40
C PRO A 56 -28.40 -3.97 -3.03
N CYS A 57 -29.23 -4.14 -4.05
CA CYS A 57 -29.84 -3.03 -4.77
C CYS A 57 -30.99 -2.41 -3.98
N ALA A 58 -31.88 -3.20 -3.38
CA ALA A 58 -33.02 -2.68 -2.63
C ALA A 58 -32.62 -1.99 -1.31
N SER A 59 -31.46 -2.36 -0.75
CA SER A 59 -30.92 -1.74 0.48
C SER A 59 -29.86 -0.66 0.20
N ASN A 60 -29.65 -0.28 -1.07
CA ASN A 60 -28.64 0.70 -1.50
C ASN A 60 -27.26 0.44 -0.90
N TRP A 61 -26.67 -0.71 -1.21
CA TRP A 61 -25.29 -0.99 -0.81
C TRP A 61 -24.34 0.10 -1.33
N THR A 62 -23.46 0.55 -0.45
CA THR A 62 -22.45 1.59 -0.71
C THR A 62 -21.64 1.21 -1.94
N GLY A 63 -21.55 2.11 -2.92
CA GLY A 63 -20.87 1.89 -4.19
C GLY A 63 -21.54 0.91 -5.17
N VAL A 64 -22.73 0.37 -4.89
CA VAL A 64 -23.44 -0.54 -5.79
C VAL A 64 -24.62 0.19 -6.44
N ILE A 65 -24.55 0.38 -7.76
CA ILE A 65 -25.62 1.02 -8.53
C ILE A 65 -26.28 -0.03 -9.43
N CYS A 66 -27.60 -0.08 -9.39
CA CYS A 66 -28.38 -1.06 -10.11
C CYS A 66 -29.41 -0.42 -11.04
N SER A 67 -29.77 -1.13 -12.10
CA SER A 67 -30.91 -0.82 -12.95
C SER A 67 -31.86 -2.01 -13.03
N MET A 68 -33.13 -1.74 -13.32
CA MET A 68 -34.08 -2.81 -13.62
C MET A 68 -33.86 -3.32 -15.03
N ASN A 69 -33.82 -4.64 -15.18
CA ASN A 69 -34.00 -5.29 -16.47
C ASN A 69 -35.50 -5.62 -16.66
N PRO A 70 -36.18 -5.05 -17.67
CA PRO A 70 -37.59 -5.35 -17.93
C PRO A 70 -37.86 -6.82 -18.29
N ASP A 71 -36.85 -7.51 -18.83
CA ASP A 71 -37.03 -8.85 -19.42
C ASP A 71 -37.18 -9.96 -18.36
N ASP A 72 -36.44 -9.86 -17.25
CA ASP A 72 -36.47 -10.83 -16.14
C ASP A 72 -37.10 -10.27 -14.86
N GLY A 73 -37.33 -8.96 -14.80
CA GLY A 73 -37.96 -8.27 -13.67
C GLY A 73 -37.04 -8.06 -12.46
N TYR A 74 -35.75 -8.38 -12.54
CA TYR A 74 -34.78 -8.20 -11.47
C TYR A 74 -34.02 -6.87 -11.57
N LEU A 75 -33.47 -6.45 -10.42
CA LEU A 75 -32.44 -5.42 -10.39
C LEU A 75 -31.08 -6.07 -10.68
N HIS A 76 -30.35 -5.48 -11.61
CA HIS A 76 -29.01 -5.90 -12.00
C HIS A 76 -27.99 -4.82 -11.69
N VAL A 77 -26.81 -5.23 -11.20
CA VAL A 77 -25.68 -4.36 -10.90
C VAL A 77 -25.14 -3.78 -12.20
N GLN A 78 -25.25 -2.47 -12.33
CA GLN A 78 -24.73 -1.70 -13.47
C GLN A 78 -23.35 -1.15 -13.19
N GLU A 79 -23.06 -0.78 -11.95
CA GLU A 79 -21.82 -0.12 -11.61
C GLU A 79 -21.38 -0.49 -10.20
N LEU A 80 -20.08 -0.73 -10.06
CA LEU A 80 -19.43 -0.91 -8.78
C LEU A 80 -18.38 0.20 -8.61
N ARG A 81 -18.70 1.19 -7.77
CA ARG A 81 -17.91 2.42 -7.57
C ARG A 81 -17.31 2.49 -6.17
N LEU A 82 -16.06 2.06 -6.03
CA LEU A 82 -15.37 1.90 -4.75
C LEU A 82 -14.09 2.76 -4.65
N LEU A 83 -14.07 3.90 -5.34
CA LEU A 83 -12.97 4.87 -5.35
C LEU A 83 -12.56 5.33 -3.94
N ASN A 84 -11.27 5.16 -3.61
CA ASN A 84 -10.64 5.72 -2.40
C ASN A 84 -11.34 5.34 -1.08
N PHE A 85 -11.73 4.08 -0.95
CA PHE A 85 -12.33 3.55 0.27
C PHE A 85 -11.30 2.99 1.25
N SER A 86 -10.00 3.02 0.88
CA SER A 86 -8.91 2.36 1.60
C SER A 86 -9.15 0.85 1.76
N LEU A 87 -9.73 0.21 0.74
CA LEU A 87 -9.97 -1.22 0.72
C LEU A 87 -8.67 -1.98 0.47
N ASN A 88 -8.46 -3.08 1.18
CA ASN A 88 -7.39 -4.03 0.91
C ASN A 88 -7.99 -5.35 0.38
N GLY A 89 -7.13 -6.31 0.00
CA GLY A 89 -7.56 -7.66 -0.40
C GLY A 89 -7.26 -7.94 -1.86
N LYS A 90 -8.11 -8.73 -2.53
CA LYS A 90 -7.94 -9.13 -3.94
C LYS A 90 -9.23 -8.96 -4.73
N LEU A 91 -9.12 -8.75 -6.04
CA LEU A 91 -10.25 -8.86 -6.95
C LEU A 91 -10.75 -10.31 -6.99
N ALA A 92 -12.06 -10.50 -6.84
CA ALA A 92 -12.68 -11.82 -6.80
C ALA A 92 -13.02 -12.28 -8.23
N PRO A 93 -12.74 -13.54 -8.63
CA PRO A 93 -13.18 -14.09 -9.92
C PRO A 93 -14.69 -13.97 -10.15
N GLU A 94 -15.48 -14.00 -9.07
CA GLU A 94 -16.93 -13.85 -9.11
C GLU A 94 -17.40 -12.48 -9.64
N LEU A 95 -16.51 -11.50 -9.82
CA LEU A 95 -16.80 -10.28 -10.59
C LEU A 95 -17.33 -10.61 -12.00
N GLY A 96 -16.85 -11.69 -12.63
CA GLY A 96 -17.33 -12.15 -13.94
C GLY A 96 -18.82 -12.52 -13.98
N LEU A 97 -19.46 -12.73 -12.83
CA LEU A 97 -20.89 -13.04 -12.74
C LEU A 97 -21.79 -11.80 -12.81
N LEU A 98 -21.22 -10.58 -12.76
CA LEU A 98 -21.96 -9.31 -12.85
C LEU A 98 -22.09 -8.89 -14.32
N SER A 99 -22.74 -9.71 -15.15
CA SER A 99 -22.71 -9.61 -16.62
C SER A 99 -23.30 -8.31 -17.21
N TYR A 100 -24.07 -7.56 -16.43
CA TYR A 100 -24.68 -6.28 -16.84
C TYR A 100 -23.85 -5.05 -16.43
N MET A 101 -22.73 -5.26 -15.73
CA MET A 101 -21.92 -4.17 -15.19
C MET A 101 -21.17 -3.41 -16.29
N THR A 102 -21.37 -2.10 -16.33
CA THR A 102 -20.74 -1.18 -17.28
C THR A 102 -19.54 -0.43 -16.69
N ILE A 103 -19.47 -0.27 -15.37
CA ILE A 103 -18.37 0.42 -14.69
C ILE A 103 -17.88 -0.43 -13.52
N LEU A 104 -16.59 -0.75 -13.54
CA LEU A 104 -15.86 -1.35 -12.43
C LEU A 104 -14.77 -0.39 -11.97
N ASP A 105 -14.96 0.23 -10.82
CA ASP A 105 -14.07 1.24 -10.24
C ASP A 105 -13.59 0.82 -8.85
N PHE A 106 -12.29 0.52 -8.78
CA PHE A 106 -11.53 0.24 -7.56
C PHE A 106 -10.35 1.22 -7.40
N MET A 107 -10.38 2.38 -8.05
CA MET A 107 -9.25 3.32 -8.07
C MET A 107 -8.83 3.75 -6.66
N TRP A 108 -7.53 3.96 -6.47
CA TRP A 108 -6.95 4.52 -5.23
C TRP A 108 -7.29 3.73 -3.98
N ASN A 109 -7.23 2.40 -4.06
CA ASN A 109 -7.32 1.50 -2.93
C ASN A 109 -5.98 0.77 -2.73
N ASN A 110 -5.98 -0.28 -1.92
CA ASN A 110 -4.83 -1.12 -1.67
C ASN A 110 -5.11 -2.57 -2.12
N ILE A 111 -5.78 -2.72 -3.27
CA ILE A 111 -6.12 -4.01 -3.86
C ILE A 111 -4.84 -4.66 -4.41
N SER A 112 -4.66 -5.94 -4.11
CA SER A 112 -3.46 -6.73 -4.45
C SER A 112 -3.82 -7.98 -5.25
N GLY A 113 -2.80 -8.72 -5.70
CA GLY A 113 -2.98 -9.92 -6.52
C GLY A 113 -3.27 -9.58 -7.98
N SER A 114 -3.62 -10.58 -8.79
CA SER A 114 -3.82 -10.41 -10.23
C SER A 114 -5.25 -10.04 -10.61
N ILE A 115 -5.39 -9.47 -11.81
CA ILE A 115 -6.70 -9.28 -12.45
C ILE A 115 -7.24 -10.67 -12.81
N PRO A 116 -8.40 -11.11 -12.29
CA PRO A 116 -9.01 -12.38 -12.66
C PRO A 116 -9.41 -12.38 -14.13
N ARG A 117 -9.14 -13.49 -14.83
CA ARG A 117 -9.52 -13.66 -16.25
C ARG A 117 -11.03 -13.59 -16.47
N GLU A 118 -11.81 -13.98 -15.46
CA GLU A 118 -13.27 -13.98 -15.46
C GLU A 118 -13.85 -12.56 -15.63
N ILE A 119 -13.08 -11.50 -15.38
CA ILE A 119 -13.49 -10.14 -15.73
C ILE A 119 -13.74 -10.01 -17.24
N GLY A 120 -13.06 -10.81 -18.07
CA GLY A 120 -13.29 -10.90 -19.52
C GLY A 120 -14.71 -11.35 -19.91
N ASP A 121 -15.47 -11.96 -19.00
CA ASP A 121 -16.85 -12.40 -19.25
C ASP A 121 -17.85 -11.23 -19.17
N ILE A 122 -17.45 -10.10 -18.60
CA ILE A 122 -18.28 -8.90 -18.42
C ILE A 122 -18.32 -8.07 -19.72
N THR A 123 -18.83 -8.66 -20.80
CA THR A 123 -18.81 -8.04 -22.15
C THR A 123 -19.54 -6.69 -22.25
N SER A 124 -20.38 -6.34 -21.27
CA SER A 124 -21.05 -5.04 -21.15
C SER A 124 -20.15 -3.92 -20.58
N LEU A 125 -18.97 -4.26 -20.06
CA LEU A 125 -18.07 -3.35 -19.37
C LEU A 125 -17.55 -2.25 -20.32
N LYS A 126 -17.68 -0.99 -19.88
CA LYS A 126 -17.22 0.21 -20.59
C LYS A 126 -16.02 0.84 -19.92
N LEU A 127 -15.99 0.86 -18.58
CA LEU A 127 -14.89 1.44 -17.80
C LEU A 127 -14.32 0.37 -16.86
N LEU A 128 -13.04 0.04 -17.06
CA LEU A 128 -12.25 -0.78 -16.13
C LEU A 128 -11.19 0.11 -15.49
N LEU A 129 -11.44 0.49 -14.24
CA LEU A 129 -10.70 1.53 -13.52
C LEU A 129 -10.06 0.94 -12.26
N LEU A 130 -8.79 0.54 -12.36
CA LEU A 130 -8.05 -0.15 -11.30
C LEU A 130 -6.75 0.58 -10.90
N ASN A 131 -6.53 1.81 -11.35
CA ASN A 131 -5.28 2.53 -11.13
C ASN A 131 -5.05 2.92 -9.66
N GLY A 132 -3.77 3.05 -9.28
CA GLY A 132 -3.37 3.42 -7.92
C GLY A 132 -3.69 2.33 -6.90
N ASN A 133 -3.29 1.09 -7.20
CA ASN A 133 -3.45 -0.09 -6.35
C ASN A 133 -2.11 -0.86 -6.27
N GLN A 134 -2.14 -2.09 -5.75
CA GLN A 134 -1.00 -3.01 -5.65
C GLN A 134 -1.22 -4.27 -6.54
N ILE A 135 -1.94 -4.12 -7.65
CA ILE A 135 -2.29 -5.25 -8.53
C ILE A 135 -1.04 -5.73 -9.24
N SER A 136 -0.83 -7.04 -9.30
CA SER A 136 0.40 -7.67 -9.80
C SER A 136 0.11 -8.83 -10.77
N GLY A 137 1.15 -9.35 -11.43
CA GLY A 137 0.99 -10.46 -12.39
C GLY A 137 0.56 -9.98 -13.77
N SER A 138 0.34 -10.93 -14.68
CA SER A 138 0.09 -10.62 -16.10
C SER A 138 -1.35 -10.21 -16.40
N LEU A 139 -1.50 -9.39 -17.44
CA LEU A 139 -2.80 -9.10 -18.05
C LEU A 139 -3.35 -10.37 -18.70
N PRO A 140 -4.55 -10.85 -18.34
CA PRO A 140 -5.18 -12.01 -18.97
C PRO A 140 -5.56 -11.76 -20.43
N GLU A 141 -5.40 -12.77 -21.30
CA GLU A 141 -5.85 -12.71 -22.70
C GLU A 141 -7.38 -12.55 -22.82
N GLU A 142 -8.14 -13.06 -21.85
CA GLU A 142 -9.60 -12.98 -21.80
C GLU A 142 -10.13 -11.55 -21.71
N LEU A 143 -9.33 -10.59 -21.21
CA LEU A 143 -9.73 -9.18 -21.22
C LEU A 143 -9.93 -8.64 -22.65
N GLY A 144 -9.34 -9.28 -23.66
CA GLY A 144 -9.60 -8.97 -25.07
C GLY A 144 -11.05 -9.21 -25.52
N ASN A 145 -11.87 -9.91 -24.73
CA ASN A 145 -13.30 -10.13 -25.02
C ASN A 145 -14.17 -8.90 -24.74
N LEU A 146 -13.64 -7.88 -24.05
CA LEU A 146 -14.38 -6.70 -23.61
C LEU A 146 -14.58 -5.68 -24.75
N THR A 147 -15.33 -6.06 -25.78
CA THR A 147 -15.49 -5.27 -27.02
C THR A 147 -16.16 -3.90 -26.83
N ASN A 148 -16.92 -3.72 -25.75
CA ASN A 148 -17.52 -2.44 -25.36
C ASN A 148 -16.62 -1.56 -24.47
N LEU A 149 -15.44 -2.06 -24.08
CA LEU A 149 -14.55 -1.36 -23.18
C LEU A 149 -14.05 -0.08 -23.85
N ASN A 150 -14.41 1.06 -23.27
CA ASN A 150 -14.04 2.39 -23.72
C ASN A 150 -12.72 2.85 -23.10
N ARG A 151 -12.57 2.63 -21.80
CA ARG A 151 -11.39 3.04 -21.03
C ARG A 151 -10.86 1.88 -20.23
N PHE A 152 -9.60 1.56 -20.47
CA PHE A 152 -8.86 0.57 -19.73
C PHE A 152 -7.71 1.25 -18.97
N GLN A 153 -7.90 1.42 -17.67
CA GLN A 153 -7.00 2.21 -16.82
C GLN A 153 -6.51 1.37 -15.64
N VAL A 154 -5.23 0.98 -15.69
CA VAL A 154 -4.56 0.09 -14.73
C VAL A 154 -3.17 0.61 -14.33
N ASP A 155 -2.88 1.87 -14.61
CA ASP A 155 -1.61 2.52 -14.26
C ASP A 155 -1.37 2.58 -12.75
N LEU A 156 -0.12 2.82 -12.35
CA LEU A 156 0.30 2.89 -10.94
C LEU A 156 -0.07 1.60 -10.18
N ASN A 157 0.46 0.48 -10.67
CA ASN A 157 0.32 -0.87 -10.11
C ASN A 157 1.66 -1.63 -10.28
N ASN A 158 1.65 -2.94 -10.03
CA ASN A 158 2.77 -3.86 -10.20
C ASN A 158 2.52 -4.91 -11.30
N ILE A 159 1.72 -4.57 -12.32
CA ILE A 159 1.35 -5.49 -13.41
C ILE A 159 2.60 -5.82 -14.23
N SER A 160 2.79 -7.10 -14.54
CA SER A 160 3.99 -7.61 -15.22
C SER A 160 3.65 -8.40 -16.48
N GLY A 161 4.66 -8.93 -17.18
CA GLY A 161 4.44 -9.77 -18.37
C GLY A 161 4.02 -8.98 -19.62
N PRO A 162 3.77 -9.66 -20.75
CA PRO A 162 3.52 -9.02 -22.03
C PRO A 162 2.11 -8.44 -22.20
N LEU A 163 1.99 -7.47 -23.10
CA LEU A 163 0.69 -7.01 -23.60
C LEU A 163 0.02 -8.14 -24.40
N PRO A 164 -1.21 -8.55 -24.04
CA PRO A 164 -1.94 -9.60 -24.74
C PRO A 164 -2.23 -9.25 -26.19
N LYS A 165 -2.05 -10.22 -27.09
CA LYS A 165 -2.37 -10.02 -28.51
C LYS A 165 -3.88 -9.92 -28.73
N SER A 166 -4.69 -10.55 -27.88
CA SER A 166 -6.15 -10.48 -27.92
C SER A 166 -6.68 -9.04 -27.81
N PHE A 167 -5.90 -8.10 -27.28
CA PHE A 167 -6.35 -6.71 -27.09
C PHE A 167 -6.64 -6.00 -28.42
N ARG A 168 -6.20 -6.54 -29.56
CA ARG A 168 -6.67 -6.13 -30.90
C ARG A 168 -8.20 -6.15 -31.05
N ASN A 169 -8.90 -6.95 -30.24
CA ASN A 169 -10.35 -7.12 -30.27
C ASN A 169 -11.11 -6.06 -29.46
N LEU A 170 -10.42 -5.16 -28.75
CA LEU A 170 -11.02 -4.08 -27.96
C LEU A 170 -11.49 -2.92 -28.86
N THR A 171 -12.43 -3.20 -29.76
CA THR A 171 -12.81 -2.32 -30.88
C THR A 171 -13.39 -0.97 -30.48
N SER A 172 -13.93 -0.85 -29.27
CA SER A 172 -14.50 0.40 -28.75
C SER A 172 -13.55 1.18 -27.85
N CYS A 173 -12.32 0.67 -27.62
CA CYS A 173 -11.40 1.29 -26.67
C CYS A 173 -10.77 2.57 -27.22
N LEU A 174 -10.86 3.63 -26.42
CA LEU A 174 -10.30 4.95 -26.68
C LEU A 174 -9.00 5.18 -25.90
N HIS A 175 -8.88 4.56 -24.73
CA HIS A 175 -7.86 4.92 -23.75
C HIS A 175 -7.21 3.68 -23.15
N PHE A 176 -5.93 3.47 -23.48
CA PHE A 176 -5.04 2.53 -22.79
C PHE A 176 -4.09 3.32 -21.90
N HIS A 177 -4.36 3.27 -20.59
CA HIS A 177 -3.53 3.89 -19.58
C HIS A 177 -2.95 2.80 -18.69
N MET A 178 -1.70 2.41 -18.96
CA MET A 178 -1.02 1.31 -18.26
C MET A 178 0.39 1.71 -17.79
N ASN A 179 0.66 3.01 -17.72
CA ASN A 179 1.92 3.57 -17.28
C ASN A 179 2.25 3.23 -15.82
N ASN A 180 3.52 3.31 -15.43
CA ASN A 180 3.99 2.98 -14.07
C ASN A 180 3.57 1.58 -13.63
N ASN A 181 4.05 0.58 -14.36
CA ASN A 181 3.90 -0.84 -14.06
C ASN A 181 5.23 -1.55 -14.37
N SER A 182 5.22 -2.88 -14.46
CA SER A 182 6.35 -3.71 -14.88
C SER A 182 6.03 -4.52 -16.15
N ILE A 183 5.16 -4.00 -17.02
CA ILE A 183 4.77 -4.65 -18.29
C ILE A 183 6.03 -4.79 -19.16
N SER A 184 6.24 -5.97 -19.73
CA SER A 184 7.49 -6.35 -20.37
C SER A 184 7.29 -6.89 -21.78
N GLY A 185 8.37 -7.03 -22.55
CA GLY A 185 8.30 -7.64 -23.87
C GLY A 185 7.86 -6.67 -24.97
N GLN A 186 7.63 -7.22 -26.16
CA GLN A 186 7.33 -6.48 -27.39
C GLN A 186 5.92 -5.89 -27.39
N ILE A 187 5.77 -4.64 -27.84
CA ILE A 187 4.45 -4.08 -28.20
C ILE A 187 3.92 -4.88 -29.40
N PRO A 188 2.79 -5.59 -29.29
CA PRO A 188 2.26 -6.38 -30.40
C PRO A 188 1.82 -5.46 -31.55
N ALA A 189 2.33 -5.70 -32.76
CA ALA A 189 1.96 -4.94 -33.95
C ALA A 189 0.46 -5.03 -34.26
N GLU A 190 -0.20 -6.11 -33.83
CA GLU A 190 -1.64 -6.34 -33.95
C GLU A 190 -2.48 -5.25 -33.25
N LEU A 191 -1.95 -4.56 -32.24
CA LEU A 191 -2.67 -3.46 -31.58
C LEU A 191 -2.89 -2.26 -32.49
N SER A 192 -2.12 -2.16 -33.57
CA SER A 192 -2.27 -1.11 -34.59
C SER A 192 -3.61 -1.16 -35.32
N SER A 193 -4.33 -2.29 -35.26
CA SER A 193 -5.65 -2.43 -35.88
C SER A 193 -6.79 -1.86 -35.03
N LEU A 194 -6.51 -1.32 -33.84
CA LEU A 194 -7.54 -0.75 -32.97
C LEU A 194 -8.17 0.50 -33.61
N PRO A 195 -9.48 0.47 -33.93
CA PRO A 195 -10.08 1.49 -34.80
C PRO A 195 -10.38 2.81 -34.09
N GLN A 196 -10.42 2.81 -32.76
CA GLN A 196 -10.86 3.96 -31.96
C GLN A 196 -9.80 4.50 -31.00
N LEU A 197 -8.66 3.82 -30.82
CA LEU A 197 -7.70 4.20 -29.77
C LEU A 197 -7.14 5.61 -30.01
N ILE A 198 -7.28 6.46 -28.99
CA ILE A 198 -6.88 7.87 -28.99
C ILE A 198 -5.62 8.07 -28.16
N HIS A 199 -5.55 7.42 -26.98
CA HIS A 199 -4.42 7.53 -26.06
C HIS A 199 -3.79 6.17 -25.82
N PHE A 200 -2.47 6.09 -26.06
CA PHE A 200 -1.66 4.92 -25.78
C PHE A 200 -0.51 5.31 -24.85
N LEU A 201 -0.75 5.16 -23.54
CA LEU A 201 0.19 5.54 -22.48
C LEU A 201 0.78 4.28 -21.82
N LEU A 202 2.04 4.01 -22.13
CA LEU A 202 2.79 2.85 -21.62
C LEU A 202 4.12 3.25 -20.97
N ASP A 203 4.30 4.52 -20.65
CA ASP A 203 5.53 5.02 -20.01
C ASP A 203 5.82 4.39 -18.64
N ASN A 204 7.09 4.33 -18.27
CA ASN A 204 7.57 3.75 -17.02
C ASN A 204 7.15 2.27 -16.88
N ASN A 205 7.60 1.45 -17.83
CA ASN A 205 7.43 0.01 -17.86
C ASN A 205 8.76 -0.68 -18.25
N ASN A 206 8.73 -1.98 -18.51
CA ASN A 206 9.89 -2.76 -18.93
C ASN A 206 9.74 -3.30 -20.37
N LEU A 207 9.06 -2.53 -21.24
CA LEU A 207 8.83 -2.92 -22.64
C LEU A 207 10.16 -3.01 -23.39
N SER A 208 10.23 -3.97 -24.31
CA SER A 208 11.45 -4.30 -25.03
C SER A 208 11.18 -4.64 -26.50
N GLY A 209 12.25 -4.88 -27.27
CA GLY A 209 12.15 -5.17 -28.70
C GLY A 209 12.11 -3.89 -29.53
N TYR A 210 11.37 -3.86 -30.64
CA TYR A 210 11.35 -2.73 -31.59
C TYR A 210 10.07 -1.89 -31.48
N LEU A 211 10.13 -0.64 -31.92
CA LEU A 211 8.93 0.19 -32.11
C LEU A 211 8.18 -0.30 -33.37
N PRO A 212 6.95 -0.85 -33.26
CA PRO A 212 6.24 -1.38 -34.42
C PRO A 212 5.93 -0.27 -35.43
N PRO A 213 6.40 -0.36 -36.69
CA PRO A 213 6.08 0.63 -37.73
C PRO A 213 4.57 0.75 -38.00
N GLU A 214 3.81 -0.32 -37.76
CA GLU A 214 2.37 -0.41 -37.96
C GLU A 214 1.59 0.54 -37.06
N LEU A 215 2.14 0.98 -35.92
CA LEU A 215 1.50 1.97 -35.06
C LEU A 215 1.21 3.28 -35.82
N SER A 216 1.94 3.55 -36.91
CA SER A 216 1.66 4.70 -37.76
C SER A 216 0.31 4.64 -38.49
N GLN A 217 -0.30 3.46 -38.58
CA GLN A 217 -1.56 3.20 -39.28
C GLN A 217 -2.78 3.40 -38.39
N MET A 218 -2.58 3.65 -37.08
CA MET A 218 -3.68 3.82 -36.13
C MET A 218 -4.51 5.07 -36.49
N PRO A 219 -5.81 4.92 -36.81
CA PRO A 219 -6.57 5.96 -37.50
C PRO A 219 -6.95 7.16 -36.62
N LYS A 220 -6.91 7.01 -35.29
CA LYS A 220 -7.35 8.02 -34.32
C LYS A 220 -6.33 8.34 -33.22
N LEU A 221 -5.13 7.75 -33.28
CA LEU A 221 -4.14 7.91 -32.23
C LEU A 221 -3.66 9.37 -32.15
N LYS A 222 -3.89 10.00 -31.00
CA LYS A 222 -3.52 11.40 -30.72
C LYS A 222 -2.30 11.50 -29.81
N ILE A 223 -2.19 10.60 -28.83
CA ILE A 223 -1.09 10.61 -27.85
C ILE A 223 -0.42 9.25 -27.85
N LEU A 224 0.86 9.22 -28.20
CA LEU A 224 1.75 8.08 -28.05
C LEU A 224 2.84 8.44 -27.05
N GLN A 225 2.83 7.80 -25.89
CA GLN A 225 3.80 8.05 -24.82
C GLN A 225 4.37 6.72 -24.31
N LEU A 226 5.66 6.50 -24.56
CA LEU A 226 6.38 5.26 -24.27
C LEU A 226 7.64 5.49 -23.40
N ASP A 227 7.74 6.65 -22.74
CA ASP A 227 8.94 7.05 -22.00
C ASP A 227 9.44 5.99 -21.01
N ASN A 228 10.75 5.95 -20.75
CA ASN A 228 11.37 5.06 -19.77
C ASN A 228 11.01 3.59 -20.01
N ASN A 229 11.30 3.10 -21.22
CA ASN A 229 11.26 1.69 -21.61
C ASN A 229 12.58 1.34 -22.31
N ASN A 230 12.83 0.09 -22.70
CA ASN A 230 14.11 -0.29 -23.31
C ASN A 230 13.92 -1.01 -24.66
N PHE A 231 13.80 -0.24 -25.74
CA PHE A 231 13.64 -0.76 -27.09
C PHE A 231 14.96 -1.18 -27.76
N GLY A 232 15.95 -1.56 -26.95
CA GLY A 232 17.11 -2.35 -27.37
C GLY A 232 17.97 -1.76 -28.50
N GLY A 233 18.12 -0.44 -28.57
CA GLY A 233 18.90 0.20 -29.65
C GLY A 233 18.21 0.14 -31.00
N THR A 234 16.88 0.13 -31.05
CA THR A 234 16.15 0.18 -32.32
C THR A 234 15.97 1.61 -32.81
N GLU A 235 15.70 1.75 -34.11
CA GLU A 235 15.43 3.06 -34.73
C GLU A 235 13.97 3.46 -34.56
N ILE A 236 13.71 4.77 -34.59
CA ILE A 236 12.35 5.29 -34.69
C ILE A 236 11.87 5.07 -36.14
N PRO A 237 10.78 4.33 -36.40
CA PRO A 237 10.33 4.06 -37.76
C PRO A 237 10.02 5.33 -38.54
N GLU A 238 10.53 5.45 -39.77
CA GLU A 238 10.22 6.58 -40.68
C GLU A 238 8.70 6.72 -40.94
N SER A 239 7.95 5.62 -40.82
CA SER A 239 6.50 5.62 -40.93
C SER A 239 5.82 6.48 -39.87
N TYR A 240 6.45 6.78 -38.72
CA TYR A 240 5.86 7.59 -37.66
C TYR A 240 5.62 9.03 -38.10
N GLY A 241 6.35 9.53 -39.10
CA GLY A 241 6.05 10.80 -39.76
C GLY A 241 4.66 10.83 -40.41
N ASN A 242 4.06 9.68 -40.74
CA ASN A 242 2.76 9.59 -41.39
C ASN A 242 1.57 9.55 -40.40
N MET A 243 1.80 9.72 -39.10
CA MET A 243 0.75 9.69 -38.06
C MET A 243 -0.12 10.95 -38.08
N SER A 244 -1.01 11.06 -39.06
CA SER A 244 -1.77 12.30 -39.38
C SER A 244 -2.66 12.88 -38.26
N LYS A 245 -3.00 12.10 -37.24
CA LYS A 245 -3.82 12.53 -36.09
C LYS A 245 -3.02 12.78 -34.81
N LEU A 246 -1.72 12.50 -34.83
CA LEU A 246 -0.88 12.60 -33.65
C LEU A 246 -0.72 14.06 -33.22
N LEU A 247 -0.85 14.28 -31.93
CA LEU A 247 -0.67 15.56 -31.24
C LEU A 247 0.55 15.52 -30.34
N LYS A 248 0.86 14.36 -29.75
CA LYS A 248 1.99 14.18 -28.85
C LYS A 248 2.73 12.88 -29.15
N LEU A 249 4.04 13.01 -29.34
CA LEU A 249 4.99 11.89 -29.42
C LEU A 249 6.02 12.04 -28.31
N SER A 250 6.08 11.07 -27.41
CA SER A 250 7.04 11.05 -26.32
C SER A 250 7.71 9.68 -26.24
N LEU A 251 9.00 9.64 -26.53
CA LEU A 251 9.87 8.47 -26.57
C LEU A 251 11.13 8.72 -25.72
N ARG A 252 10.99 9.42 -24.60
CA ARG A 252 12.11 9.81 -23.73
C ARG A 252 12.73 8.59 -23.07
N ASN A 253 14.06 8.51 -23.02
CA ASN A 253 14.77 7.45 -22.29
C ASN A 253 14.30 6.05 -22.71
N CYS A 254 14.36 5.79 -24.03
CA CYS A 254 13.85 4.58 -24.66
C CYS A 254 14.98 3.68 -25.21
N ASN A 255 16.24 4.10 -25.03
CA ASN A 255 17.42 3.45 -25.60
C ASN A 255 17.35 3.34 -27.14
N LEU A 256 16.83 4.37 -27.82
CA LEU A 256 16.66 4.39 -29.29
C LEU A 256 17.91 4.94 -29.98
N GLN A 257 18.19 4.48 -31.21
CA GLN A 257 19.33 4.93 -32.01
C GLN A 257 18.90 5.37 -33.43
N GLY A 258 19.87 5.68 -34.28
CA GLY A 258 19.63 6.10 -35.67
C GLY A 258 19.23 7.57 -35.78
N SER A 259 18.77 7.98 -36.95
CA SER A 259 18.38 9.37 -37.21
C SER A 259 16.93 9.66 -36.83
N ILE A 260 16.64 10.92 -36.48
CA ILE A 260 15.26 11.38 -36.26
C ILE A 260 14.50 11.32 -37.59
N PRO A 261 13.33 10.65 -37.66
CA PRO A 261 12.53 10.56 -38.87
C PRO A 261 11.89 11.90 -39.24
N ASN A 262 11.41 12.04 -40.47
CA ASN A 262 10.78 13.28 -40.90
C ASN A 262 9.36 13.46 -40.33
N LEU A 263 9.24 14.16 -39.20
CA LEU A 263 7.96 14.42 -38.52
C LEU A 263 7.17 15.62 -39.08
N SER A 264 7.67 16.31 -40.13
CA SER A 264 6.99 17.48 -40.72
C SER A 264 5.63 17.16 -41.35
N ARG A 265 5.35 15.88 -41.59
CA ARG A 265 4.09 15.38 -42.18
C ARG A 265 2.96 15.25 -41.16
N ILE A 266 3.23 15.48 -39.86
CA ILE A 266 2.23 15.47 -38.79
C ILE A 266 1.69 16.90 -38.62
N PRO A 267 0.48 17.21 -39.12
CA PRO A 267 0.02 18.60 -39.26
C PRO A 267 -0.28 19.30 -37.93
N ASN A 268 -0.63 18.55 -36.89
CA ASN A 268 -1.09 19.07 -35.60
C ASN A 268 -0.21 18.59 -34.43
N LEU A 269 1.08 18.34 -34.67
CA LEU A 269 1.99 17.96 -33.58
C LEU A 269 2.19 19.13 -32.62
N HIS A 270 1.85 18.95 -31.35
CA HIS A 270 2.01 19.92 -30.27
C HIS A 270 3.25 19.63 -29.43
N TYR A 271 3.52 18.36 -29.13
CA TYR A 271 4.58 17.98 -28.20
C TYR A 271 5.46 16.87 -28.77
N LEU A 272 6.77 17.11 -28.79
CA LEU A 272 7.79 16.15 -29.21
C LEU A 272 8.88 16.03 -28.13
N ASP A 273 9.06 14.83 -27.60
CA ASP A 273 10.16 14.51 -26.68
C ASP A 273 10.85 13.21 -27.10
N LEU A 274 12.10 13.34 -27.54
CA LEU A 274 12.99 12.24 -27.91
C LEU A 274 14.26 12.25 -27.04
N SER A 275 14.21 12.92 -25.88
CA SER A 275 15.37 13.13 -25.02
C SER A 275 15.92 11.84 -24.41
N HIS A 276 17.17 11.86 -23.96
CA HIS A 276 17.86 10.74 -23.31
C HIS A 276 17.87 9.47 -24.17
N ASN A 277 18.25 9.57 -25.43
CA ASN A 277 18.42 8.43 -26.32
C ASN A 277 19.84 8.43 -26.92
N GLN A 278 20.08 7.54 -27.87
CA GLN A 278 21.33 7.40 -28.63
C GLN A 278 21.15 7.88 -30.08
N LEU A 279 20.28 8.87 -30.32
CA LEU A 279 19.98 9.35 -31.66
C LEU A 279 21.17 10.08 -32.26
N THR A 280 21.41 9.87 -33.55
CA THR A 280 22.57 10.37 -34.31
C THR A 280 22.13 11.11 -35.57
N GLY A 281 23.09 11.65 -36.32
CA GLY A 281 22.81 12.42 -37.54
C GLY A 281 22.35 13.84 -37.26
N SER A 282 21.82 14.51 -38.28
CA SER A 282 21.34 15.89 -38.18
C SER A 282 19.86 15.98 -37.84
N ILE A 283 19.45 17.03 -37.13
CA ILE A 283 18.04 17.36 -36.92
C ILE A 283 17.37 17.63 -38.30
N PRO A 284 16.24 16.97 -38.64
CA PRO A 284 15.55 17.19 -39.92
C PRO A 284 15.21 18.66 -40.17
N SER A 285 15.48 19.14 -41.39
CA SER A 285 15.36 20.57 -41.73
C SER A 285 13.94 21.02 -42.08
N ASN A 286 13.01 20.09 -42.30
CA ASN A 286 11.63 20.43 -42.62
C ASN A 286 10.92 21.06 -41.42
N ARG A 287 10.01 21.99 -41.67
CA ARG A 287 9.27 22.69 -40.61
C ARG A 287 8.25 21.76 -39.96
N LEU A 288 8.27 21.70 -38.63
CA LEU A 288 7.25 21.01 -37.83
C LEU A 288 5.92 21.78 -37.86
N SER A 289 4.89 21.22 -37.22
CA SER A 289 3.59 21.88 -37.09
C SER A 289 3.72 23.28 -36.46
N ASN A 290 2.87 24.21 -36.87
CA ASN A 290 2.76 25.52 -36.23
C ASN A 290 2.20 25.43 -34.80
N ASN A 291 1.55 24.32 -34.45
CA ASN A 291 0.98 24.08 -33.13
C ASN A 291 2.00 23.54 -32.11
N ILE A 292 3.25 23.32 -32.52
CA ILE A 292 4.28 22.77 -31.65
C ILE A 292 4.56 23.74 -30.50
N THR A 293 4.47 23.23 -29.28
CA THR A 293 4.74 23.92 -28.01
C THR A 293 6.06 23.47 -27.43
N THR A 294 6.39 22.18 -27.56
CA THR A 294 7.58 21.58 -26.94
C THR A 294 8.36 20.74 -27.94
N ILE A 295 9.67 20.99 -28.02
CA ILE A 295 10.65 20.17 -28.73
C ILE A 295 11.78 19.86 -27.75
N ASP A 296 11.86 18.62 -27.29
CA ASP A 296 12.95 18.14 -26.44
C ASP A 296 13.74 17.04 -27.16
N LEU A 297 14.97 17.36 -27.54
CA LEU A 297 15.93 16.46 -28.18
C LEU A 297 17.21 16.32 -27.35
N SER A 298 17.15 16.72 -26.07
CA SER A 298 18.32 16.75 -25.18
C SER A 298 18.92 15.37 -24.91
N SER A 299 20.18 15.32 -24.50
CA SER A 299 20.89 14.10 -24.11
C SER A 299 20.85 13.02 -25.21
N ASN A 300 21.41 13.36 -26.37
CA ASN A 300 21.54 12.49 -27.54
C ASN A 300 22.94 12.68 -28.19
N MET A 301 23.18 12.07 -29.36
CA MET A 301 24.40 12.23 -30.16
C MET A 301 24.13 12.99 -31.47
N LEU A 302 23.19 13.94 -31.46
CA LEU A 302 22.82 14.71 -32.65
C LEU A 302 23.94 15.67 -33.05
N SER A 303 24.15 15.84 -34.35
CA SER A 303 25.24 16.62 -34.93
C SER A 303 24.76 17.61 -35.99
N GLY A 304 25.63 18.52 -36.43
CA GLY A 304 25.28 19.58 -37.38
C GLY A 304 24.65 20.80 -36.69
N SER A 305 24.02 21.68 -37.48
CA SER A 305 23.47 22.95 -37.01
C SER A 305 21.98 22.88 -36.65
N ILE A 306 21.52 23.81 -35.81
CA ILE A 306 20.09 24.00 -35.54
C ILE A 306 19.36 24.36 -36.85
N PRO A 307 18.29 23.65 -37.25
CA PRO A 307 17.53 23.99 -38.44
C PRO A 307 16.91 25.38 -38.38
N SER A 308 16.98 26.14 -39.49
CA SER A 308 16.32 27.45 -39.60
C SER A 308 14.79 27.34 -39.49
N SER A 309 14.23 26.15 -39.72
CA SER A 309 12.80 25.87 -39.61
C SER A 309 12.23 25.97 -38.19
N PHE A 310 13.09 26.00 -37.16
CA PHE A 310 12.69 26.28 -35.78
C PHE A 310 12.45 27.78 -35.52
N SER A 311 12.83 28.65 -36.48
CA SER A 311 12.52 30.08 -36.40
C SER A 311 11.04 30.33 -36.72
N GLY A 312 10.38 31.17 -35.92
CA GLY A 312 9.00 31.60 -36.18
C GLY A 312 7.93 30.55 -35.90
N LEU A 313 8.17 29.62 -34.97
CA LEU A 313 7.14 28.73 -34.42
C LEU A 313 6.29 29.52 -33.41
N PRO A 314 4.99 29.75 -33.67
CA PRO A 314 4.19 30.76 -32.95
C PRO A 314 3.78 30.35 -31.53
N HIS A 315 3.80 29.06 -31.23
CA HIS A 315 3.33 28.50 -29.95
C HIS A 315 4.45 27.83 -29.15
N LEU A 316 5.70 27.94 -29.57
CA LEU A 316 6.83 27.28 -28.92
C LEU A 316 7.07 27.87 -27.52
N GLU A 317 7.05 26.99 -26.52
CA GLU A 317 7.30 27.26 -25.10
C GLU A 317 8.67 26.71 -24.68
N ARG A 318 9.08 25.58 -25.24
CA ARG A 318 10.33 24.91 -24.88
C ARG A 318 11.03 24.30 -26.09
N LEU A 319 12.29 24.66 -26.28
CA LEU A 319 13.23 24.01 -27.19
C LEU A 319 14.48 23.60 -26.41
N SER A 320 14.65 22.30 -26.19
CA SER A 320 15.79 21.73 -25.48
C SER A 320 16.63 20.88 -26.42
N LEU A 321 17.89 21.27 -26.60
CA LEU A 321 18.92 20.58 -27.39
C LEU A 321 20.17 20.27 -26.55
N GLU A 322 20.06 20.40 -25.23
CA GLU A 322 21.11 20.20 -24.25
C GLU A 322 21.82 18.84 -24.41
N ASN A 323 23.11 18.75 -24.09
CA ASN A 323 23.91 17.51 -24.16
C ASN A 323 23.82 16.81 -25.53
N ASN A 324 24.36 17.45 -26.57
CA ASN A 324 24.47 16.89 -27.93
C ASN A 324 25.82 17.26 -28.57
N LEU A 325 26.01 16.92 -29.85
CA LEU A 325 27.20 17.24 -30.66
C LEU A 325 26.90 18.35 -31.69
N LEU A 326 25.93 19.23 -31.42
CA LEU A 326 25.50 20.27 -32.35
C LEU A 326 26.55 21.38 -32.44
N ASN A 327 26.70 21.98 -33.62
CA ASN A 327 27.71 22.98 -33.90
C ASN A 327 27.16 24.14 -34.75
N GLY A 328 28.04 25.09 -35.08
CA GLY A 328 27.67 26.28 -35.85
C GLY A 328 27.14 27.41 -34.98
N SER A 329 26.26 28.23 -35.54
CA SER A 329 25.69 29.41 -34.89
C SER A 329 24.24 29.22 -34.47
N ILE A 330 23.87 29.79 -33.32
CA ILE A 330 22.48 29.86 -32.85
C ILE A 330 21.82 31.11 -33.47
N SER A 331 20.72 30.93 -34.20
CA SER A 331 20.00 32.05 -34.83
C SER A 331 19.05 32.72 -33.85
N SER A 332 19.18 34.04 -33.66
CA SER A 332 18.25 34.82 -32.83
C SER A 332 16.84 34.93 -33.42
N ALA A 333 16.65 34.58 -34.69
CA ALA A 333 15.34 34.49 -35.34
C ALA A 333 14.40 33.47 -34.67
N ILE A 334 14.92 32.59 -33.79
CA ILE A 334 14.12 31.70 -32.95
C ILE A 334 13.29 32.50 -31.94
N TRP A 335 13.77 33.64 -31.44
CA TRP A 335 13.09 34.44 -30.41
C TRP A 335 12.77 35.89 -30.80
N GLU A 336 13.43 36.48 -31.79
CA GLU A 336 13.27 37.91 -32.13
C GLU A 336 11.87 38.30 -32.63
N ASN A 337 11.18 37.39 -33.34
CA ASN A 337 9.88 37.67 -33.97
C ASN A 337 8.72 36.94 -33.28
N VAL A 338 8.88 36.54 -32.02
CA VAL A 338 7.85 35.85 -31.25
C VAL A 338 7.01 36.87 -30.47
N THR A 339 5.69 36.84 -30.69
CA THR A 339 4.73 37.64 -29.93
C THR A 339 4.22 36.84 -28.73
N PHE A 340 4.61 37.23 -27.53
CA PHE A 340 4.21 36.57 -26.28
C PHE A 340 2.85 37.08 -25.79
N ALA A 341 1.99 36.16 -25.31
CA ALA A 341 0.90 36.53 -24.42
C ALA A 341 1.45 36.98 -23.05
N ALA A 342 0.67 37.75 -22.27
CA ALA A 342 1.14 38.45 -21.07
C ALA A 342 1.87 37.56 -20.03
N ASN A 343 1.62 36.25 -20.02
CA ASN A 343 2.20 35.29 -19.08
C ASN A 343 2.92 34.11 -19.77
N ALA A 344 3.17 34.18 -21.08
CA ALA A 344 3.85 33.12 -21.82
C ALA A 344 5.37 33.23 -21.67
N THR A 345 6.04 32.07 -21.52
CA THR A 345 7.48 31.97 -21.45
C THR A 345 8.02 31.09 -22.59
N LEU A 346 9.24 31.38 -23.03
CA LEU A 346 9.99 30.54 -23.98
C LEU A 346 11.34 30.17 -23.37
N THR A 347 11.55 28.88 -23.14
CA THR A 347 12.81 28.33 -22.63
C THR A 347 13.60 27.69 -23.76
N LEU A 348 14.82 28.17 -23.97
CA LEU A 348 15.77 27.69 -24.95
C LEU A 348 16.98 27.11 -24.23
N ASP A 349 17.12 25.78 -24.25
CA ASP A 349 18.20 25.07 -23.60
C ASP A 349 19.17 24.50 -24.64
N PHE A 350 20.38 25.08 -24.69
CA PHE A 350 21.42 24.71 -25.65
C PHE A 350 22.72 24.30 -24.94
N GLN A 351 22.66 23.97 -23.65
CA GLN A 351 23.86 23.67 -22.86
C GLN A 351 24.65 22.47 -23.43
N ASN A 352 25.95 22.42 -23.15
CA ASN A 352 26.83 21.28 -23.44
C ASN A 352 26.76 20.81 -24.91
N ASN A 353 27.06 21.72 -25.83
CA ASN A 353 27.17 21.48 -27.26
C ASN A 353 28.48 22.12 -27.79
N SER A 354 28.64 22.18 -29.12
CA SER A 354 29.79 22.79 -29.81
C SER A 354 29.44 24.11 -30.53
N PHE A 355 28.48 24.89 -30.01
CA PHE A 355 28.11 26.17 -30.62
C PHE A 355 29.21 27.23 -30.46
N SER A 356 29.48 27.99 -31.52
CA SER A 356 30.60 28.94 -31.56
C SER A 356 30.18 30.41 -31.56
N ASN A 357 28.94 30.74 -31.95
CA ASN A 357 28.43 32.11 -31.96
C ASN A 357 26.89 32.17 -31.96
N ILE A 358 26.33 33.36 -31.72
CA ILE A 358 24.92 33.71 -31.95
C ILE A 358 24.86 34.66 -33.17
N SER A 359 23.98 34.37 -34.13
CA SER A 359 23.74 35.25 -35.27
C SER A 359 22.50 36.10 -35.04
N GLY A 360 22.68 37.42 -34.93
CA GLY A 360 21.62 38.43 -34.74
C GLY A 360 21.70 39.15 -33.39
N SER A 361 20.57 39.56 -32.80
CA SER A 361 20.52 40.27 -31.52
C SER A 361 20.90 39.38 -30.33
N PHE A 362 21.74 39.90 -29.44
CA PHE A 362 22.18 39.24 -28.21
C PHE A 362 21.27 39.49 -27.00
N VAL A 363 20.22 40.32 -27.16
CA VAL A 363 19.30 40.69 -26.07
C VAL A 363 17.94 40.03 -26.34
N PRO A 364 17.63 38.90 -25.68
CA PRO A 364 16.32 38.29 -25.77
C PRO A 364 15.26 39.11 -25.00
N PRO A 365 13.96 39.01 -25.37
CA PRO A 365 12.86 39.54 -24.56
C PRO A 365 12.86 38.97 -23.14
N SER A 366 12.24 39.68 -22.19
CA SER A 366 12.14 39.22 -20.78
C SER A 366 11.44 37.87 -20.59
N ASN A 367 10.57 37.51 -21.55
CA ASN A 367 9.82 36.24 -21.55
C ASN A 367 10.67 35.05 -22.04
N VAL A 368 11.91 35.28 -22.48
CA VAL A 368 12.77 34.27 -23.10
C VAL A 368 13.95 33.95 -22.19
N THR A 369 14.06 32.70 -21.79
CA THR A 369 15.18 32.17 -21.01
C THR A 369 16.10 31.38 -21.92
N ILE A 370 17.39 31.74 -21.99
CA ILE A 370 18.38 31.06 -22.82
C ILE A 370 19.49 30.50 -21.92
N LYS A 371 19.79 29.20 -22.08
CA LYS A 371 20.88 28.51 -21.36
C LYS A 371 21.95 28.04 -22.35
N LEU A 372 23.20 28.50 -22.16
CA LEU A 372 24.33 28.28 -23.09
C LEU A 372 25.56 27.65 -22.45
N ASN A 373 25.55 27.38 -21.15
CA ASN A 373 26.71 26.81 -20.42
C ASN A 373 27.31 25.59 -21.14
N GLY A 374 28.63 25.42 -21.07
CA GLY A 374 29.34 24.29 -21.68
C GLY A 374 29.63 24.42 -23.19
N ASN A 375 29.25 25.54 -23.83
CA ASN A 375 29.57 25.78 -25.24
C ASN A 375 30.85 26.61 -25.44
N PRO A 376 31.60 26.41 -26.56
CA PRO A 376 32.76 27.21 -26.93
C PRO A 376 32.51 28.73 -26.91
N LEU A 377 31.33 29.19 -27.32
CA LEU A 377 30.95 30.62 -27.31
C LEU A 377 31.02 31.27 -25.91
N CYS A 378 30.90 30.49 -24.84
CA CYS A 378 30.98 30.99 -23.46
C CYS A 378 32.40 31.34 -23.02
N THR A 379 33.44 30.90 -23.75
CA THR A 379 34.84 31.27 -23.46
C THR A 379 35.10 32.78 -23.64
N ASN A 380 34.39 33.41 -24.57
CA ASN A 380 34.44 34.86 -24.84
C ASN A 380 33.18 35.60 -24.36
N ALA A 381 32.47 35.06 -23.36
CA ALA A 381 31.17 35.58 -22.93
C ALA A 381 31.19 37.06 -22.51
N ASN A 382 32.28 37.53 -21.92
CA ASN A 382 32.48 38.93 -21.52
C ASN A 382 32.52 39.88 -22.73
N ALA A 383 33.18 39.48 -23.82
CA ALA A 383 33.29 40.28 -25.03
C ALA A 383 31.97 40.34 -25.82
N LEU A 384 31.14 39.30 -25.69
CA LEU A 384 29.83 39.18 -26.35
C LEU A 384 28.65 39.65 -25.47
N ASN A 385 28.90 40.07 -24.23
CA ASN A 385 27.89 40.47 -23.25
C ASN A 385 26.81 39.39 -22.97
N ILE A 386 27.20 38.11 -22.97
CA ILE A 386 26.31 36.95 -22.79
C ILE A 386 26.58 36.17 -21.49
N VAL A 387 27.33 36.76 -20.56
CA VAL A 387 27.76 36.12 -19.30
C VAL A 387 26.59 35.52 -18.52
N GLN A 388 25.44 36.20 -18.52
CA GLN A 388 24.21 35.75 -17.86
C GLN A 388 23.65 34.43 -18.41
N PHE A 389 23.91 34.10 -19.68
CA PHE A 389 23.44 32.86 -20.32
C PHE A 389 24.44 31.70 -20.17
N CYS A 390 25.68 32.00 -19.77
CA CYS A 390 26.79 31.06 -19.67
C CYS A 390 27.09 30.62 -18.23
N GLY A 391 26.34 31.11 -17.23
CA GLY A 391 26.50 30.70 -15.84
C GLY A 391 25.94 29.31 -15.54
N THR A 392 26.46 28.66 -14.51
CA THR A 392 25.81 27.52 -13.85
C THR A 392 24.59 28.05 -13.09
N ALA A 393 23.42 28.01 -13.71
CA ALA A 393 22.19 28.10 -12.94
C ALA A 393 22.14 26.90 -12.00
N ASN A 394 22.25 27.14 -10.68
CA ASN A 394 21.84 26.15 -9.68
C ASN A 394 20.38 25.80 -9.97
N GLY A 395 20.06 24.51 -9.95
CA GLY A 395 18.74 23.99 -10.31
C GLY A 395 17.63 24.80 -9.65
N GLU A 396 16.91 25.58 -10.45
CA GLU A 396 15.59 26.08 -10.06
C GLU A 396 14.62 24.93 -10.30
N ASP A 397 14.30 24.21 -9.23
CA ASP A 397 13.04 23.52 -9.11
C ASP A 397 11.93 24.54 -9.44
N GLU A 398 11.13 24.23 -10.46
CA GLU A 398 10.00 25.06 -10.89
C GLU A 398 9.13 25.44 -9.66
N ALA A 399 9.14 26.72 -9.30
CA ALA A 399 8.35 27.23 -8.20
C ALA A 399 6.85 27.02 -8.46
N PRO A 400 6.03 26.70 -7.43
CA PRO A 400 4.59 26.57 -7.60
C PRO A 400 3.98 27.91 -8.02
N GLY A 401 3.47 27.97 -9.25
CA GLY A 401 2.74 29.13 -9.75
C GLY A 401 1.38 29.26 -9.06
N SER A 402 1.12 30.43 -8.47
CA SER A 402 -0.21 30.84 -8.02
C SER A 402 -0.77 31.83 -9.04
N PRO A 403 -1.94 31.56 -9.67
CA PRO A 403 -2.53 32.52 -10.60
C PRO A 403 -3.34 33.58 -9.85
N ASP A 404 -2.96 34.84 -10.10
CA ASP A 404 -3.69 36.10 -9.87
C ASP A 404 -4.27 36.38 -8.48
N ASN A 405 -3.53 37.23 -7.76
CA ASN A 405 -4.02 37.95 -6.59
C ASN A 405 -4.81 39.19 -7.06
N SER A 406 -6.11 39.06 -7.30
CA SER A 406 -6.97 40.23 -7.46
C SER A 406 -7.05 40.95 -6.11
N ASN A 407 -6.41 42.12 -6.01
CA ASN A 407 -6.53 43.04 -4.87
C ASN A 407 -7.96 43.59 -4.77
N ILE A 408 -8.89 42.77 -4.31
CA ILE A 408 -10.20 43.19 -3.83
C ILE A 408 -10.09 43.17 -2.31
N THR A 409 -9.87 44.34 -1.71
CA THR A 409 -9.94 44.53 -0.26
C THR A 409 -11.39 44.39 0.20
N CYS A 410 -11.83 43.16 0.43
CA CYS A 410 -13.07 42.87 1.14
C CYS A 410 -12.85 43.07 2.65
N PRO A 411 -13.83 43.61 3.40
CA PRO A 411 -13.72 43.76 4.85
C PRO A 411 -13.50 42.38 5.50
N SER A 412 -12.50 42.25 6.37
CA SER A 412 -12.14 41.02 7.10
C SER A 412 -13.22 40.48 8.06
N GLN A 413 -14.42 41.08 8.06
CA GLN A 413 -15.55 40.75 8.93
C GLN A 413 -16.73 40.08 8.17
N SER A 414 -16.64 39.83 6.86
CA SER A 414 -17.81 39.40 6.07
C SER A 414 -17.84 37.93 5.62
N CYS A 415 -16.77 37.15 5.82
CA CYS A 415 -16.74 35.74 5.42
C CYS A 415 -16.31 34.84 6.60
N PRO A 416 -17.16 33.88 7.03
CA PRO A 416 -16.84 33.00 8.15
C PRO A 416 -15.79 31.94 7.75
N LEU A 417 -14.51 32.30 7.87
CA LEU A 417 -13.38 31.42 7.58
C LEU A 417 -13.37 30.14 8.45
N ASN A 418 -13.89 30.22 9.67
CA ASN A 418 -13.98 29.09 10.60
C ASN A 418 -14.88 27.94 10.07
N ASP A 419 -15.79 28.25 9.14
CA ASP A 419 -16.73 27.28 8.55
C ASP A 419 -16.32 26.89 7.11
N HIS A 420 -15.06 27.10 6.73
CA HIS A 420 -14.51 26.80 5.40
C HIS A 420 -15.16 27.61 4.26
N PHE A 421 -15.70 28.79 4.55
CA PHE A 421 -16.14 29.72 3.53
C PHE A 421 -14.97 30.59 3.06
N GLU A 422 -14.91 30.83 1.75
CA GLU A 422 -13.88 31.66 1.12
C GLU A 422 -14.53 32.72 0.22
N TYR A 423 -13.82 33.83 0.01
CA TYR A 423 -14.23 34.80 -0.99
C TYR A 423 -14.05 34.22 -2.38
N VAL A 424 -15.03 34.42 -3.27
CA VAL A 424 -14.99 33.90 -4.64
C VAL A 424 -14.33 34.93 -5.57
N PRO A 425 -13.07 34.71 -6.00
CA PRO A 425 -12.36 35.66 -6.85
C PRO A 425 -13.03 35.68 -8.24
N GLY A 426 -13.46 36.86 -8.69
CA GLY A 426 -14.14 37.02 -10.00
C GLY A 426 -15.66 36.85 -9.99
N SER A 427 -16.29 36.73 -8.82
CA SER A 427 -17.75 36.81 -8.70
C SER A 427 -18.29 38.15 -9.25
N PRO A 428 -19.45 38.16 -9.95
CA PRO A 428 -20.10 39.40 -10.39
C PRO A 428 -20.60 40.26 -9.21
N VAL A 429 -20.73 39.66 -8.02
CA VAL A 429 -21.04 40.34 -6.78
C VAL A 429 -19.79 40.47 -5.94
N SER A 430 -19.42 41.72 -5.62
CA SER A 430 -18.26 42.03 -4.79
C SER A 430 -18.37 41.36 -3.42
N CYS A 431 -17.27 40.75 -2.96
CA CYS A 431 -17.17 40.10 -1.65
C CYS A 431 -18.19 38.98 -1.41
N TYR A 432 -18.64 38.31 -2.46
CA TYR A 432 -19.38 37.06 -2.34
C TYR A 432 -18.53 36.00 -1.64
N CYS A 433 -19.13 35.36 -0.63
CA CYS A 433 -18.50 34.39 0.24
C CYS A 433 -19.24 33.06 0.12
N ALA A 434 -18.53 31.98 -0.21
CA ALA A 434 -19.10 30.67 -0.45
C ALA A 434 -18.16 29.54 -0.03
N ALA A 435 -18.71 28.37 0.28
CA ALA A 435 -17.91 27.19 0.60
C ALA A 435 -17.51 26.45 -0.69
N PRO A 436 -16.21 26.24 -0.96
CA PRO A 436 -15.77 25.53 -2.15
C PRO A 436 -15.83 24.00 -2.00
N LEU A 437 -15.98 23.30 -3.13
CA LEU A 437 -15.63 21.89 -3.27
C LEU A 437 -14.16 21.78 -3.72
N GLY A 438 -13.33 21.18 -2.89
CA GLY A 438 -11.92 20.91 -3.22
C GLY A 438 -11.78 19.64 -4.05
N VAL A 439 -11.08 19.73 -5.18
CA VAL A 439 -10.86 18.60 -6.10
C VAL A 439 -9.42 18.58 -6.56
N GLY A 440 -8.72 17.48 -6.26
CA GLY A 440 -7.39 17.20 -6.78
C GLY A 440 -7.47 16.62 -8.19
N PHE A 441 -6.98 17.37 -9.17
CA PHE A 441 -6.89 16.97 -10.58
C PHE A 441 -5.45 16.63 -10.95
N ARG A 442 -5.26 15.70 -11.90
CA ARG A 442 -3.96 15.51 -12.55
C ARG A 442 -4.14 15.34 -14.04
N LEU A 443 -3.52 16.21 -14.84
CA LEU A 443 -3.37 16.00 -16.28
C LEU A 443 -2.24 15.00 -16.49
N ARG A 444 -2.54 13.85 -17.10
CA ARG A 444 -1.61 12.74 -17.24
C ARG A 444 -0.56 12.98 -18.31
N SER A 445 -0.97 13.62 -19.40
CA SER A 445 -0.13 13.85 -20.57
C SER A 445 -0.60 15.08 -21.34
N PRO A 446 -0.56 16.28 -20.73
CA PRO A 446 -0.79 17.51 -21.47
C PRO A 446 0.25 17.69 -22.60
N SER A 447 -0.17 18.36 -23.67
CA SER A 447 0.64 18.69 -24.84
C SER A 447 1.30 20.07 -24.71
N ILE A 448 1.58 20.50 -23.48
CA ILE A 448 2.19 21.78 -23.10
C ILE A 448 3.27 21.52 -22.05
N SER A 449 4.20 22.44 -21.92
CA SER A 449 5.28 22.46 -20.92
C SER A 449 5.16 23.63 -19.94
N ASP A 450 4.34 24.63 -20.27
CA ASP A 450 4.05 25.79 -19.43
C ASP A 450 2.53 25.99 -19.30
N PHE A 451 2.01 25.96 -18.07
CA PHE A 451 0.56 26.02 -17.81
C PHE A 451 -0.06 27.44 -17.71
N PRO A 452 0.58 28.45 -17.09
CA PRO A 452 0.00 29.78 -16.90
C PRO A 452 -0.71 30.40 -18.12
N PRO A 453 -0.19 30.29 -19.36
CA PRO A 453 -0.86 30.82 -20.55
C PRO A 453 -2.22 30.19 -20.85
N TYR A 454 -2.46 28.99 -20.35
CA TYR A 454 -3.65 28.18 -20.61
C TYR A 454 -4.68 28.22 -19.49
N THR A 455 -4.44 29.00 -18.44
CA THR A 455 -5.29 29.08 -17.23
C THR A 455 -6.76 29.34 -17.57
N ASP A 456 -7.04 30.36 -18.39
CA ASP A 456 -8.42 30.73 -18.72
C ASP A 456 -9.09 29.73 -19.68
N GLN A 457 -8.32 29.19 -20.62
CA GLN A 457 -8.80 28.13 -21.51
C GLN A 457 -9.15 26.86 -20.72
N PHE A 458 -8.32 26.48 -19.76
CA PHE A 458 -8.57 25.35 -18.87
C PHE A 458 -9.81 25.58 -18.01
N LYS A 459 -9.95 26.78 -17.43
CA LYS A 459 -11.15 27.15 -16.66
C LYS A 459 -12.40 27.00 -17.52
N ALA A 460 -12.42 27.59 -18.71
CA ALA A 460 -13.54 27.51 -19.64
C ALA A 460 -13.86 26.06 -20.05
N TYR A 461 -12.83 25.25 -20.33
CA TYR A 461 -12.96 23.84 -20.67
C TYR A 461 -13.63 23.05 -19.54
N ILE A 462 -13.13 23.14 -18.30
CA ILE A 462 -13.71 22.41 -17.17
C ILE A 462 -15.12 22.92 -16.84
N THR A 463 -15.32 24.24 -16.75
CA THR A 463 -16.62 24.78 -16.33
C THR A 463 -17.71 24.50 -17.37
N SER A 464 -17.42 24.63 -18.67
CA SER A 464 -18.41 24.34 -19.72
C SER A 464 -18.87 22.88 -19.70
N ASN A 465 -17.95 21.93 -19.52
CA ASN A 465 -18.28 20.50 -19.43
C ASN A 465 -19.00 20.11 -18.13
N LEU A 466 -18.79 20.88 -17.05
CA LEU A 466 -19.52 20.69 -15.81
C LEU A 466 -20.84 21.49 -15.76
N GLY A 467 -21.14 22.33 -16.75
CA GLY A 467 -22.32 23.20 -16.74
C GLY A 467 -22.22 24.33 -15.70
N LEU A 468 -21.00 24.79 -15.41
CA LEU A 468 -20.68 25.89 -14.51
C LEU A 468 -20.22 27.12 -15.32
N VAL A 469 -20.21 28.30 -14.69
CA VAL A 469 -19.63 29.52 -15.30
C VAL A 469 -18.19 29.75 -14.84
N PRO A 470 -17.33 30.44 -15.61
CA PRO A 470 -15.89 30.51 -15.33
C PRO A 470 -15.48 30.96 -13.92
N TYR A 471 -16.17 31.93 -13.31
CA TYR A 471 -15.84 32.40 -11.95
C TYR A 471 -16.08 31.34 -10.86
N GLN A 472 -16.87 30.31 -11.15
CA GLN A 472 -17.12 29.22 -10.20
C GLN A 472 -15.94 28.26 -10.09
N LEU A 473 -14.89 28.40 -10.89
CA LEU A 473 -13.69 27.59 -10.80
C LEU A 473 -12.48 28.46 -10.49
N HIS A 474 -11.86 28.18 -9.35
CA HIS A 474 -10.56 28.72 -8.99
C HIS A 474 -9.51 27.61 -9.02
N ILE A 475 -8.35 27.90 -9.61
CA ILE A 475 -7.18 27.01 -9.59
C ILE A 475 -6.32 27.51 -8.43
N ASP A 476 -6.33 26.76 -7.34
CA ASP A 476 -5.67 27.13 -6.09
C ASP A 476 -4.15 26.96 -6.17
N SER A 477 -3.70 25.84 -6.78
CA SER A 477 -2.29 25.57 -7.04
C SER A 477 -2.12 24.55 -8.16
N PHE A 478 -0.96 24.55 -8.81
CA PHE A 478 -0.53 23.52 -9.75
C PHE A 478 0.97 23.26 -9.65
N ILE A 479 1.39 22.02 -9.93
CA ILE A 479 2.78 21.56 -9.82
C ILE A 479 3.05 20.52 -10.91
N TRP A 480 4.12 20.69 -11.68
CA TRP A 480 4.61 19.69 -12.64
C TRP A 480 5.25 18.50 -11.90
N GLN A 481 4.96 17.29 -12.36
CA GLN A 481 5.54 16.05 -11.87
C GLN A 481 6.39 15.40 -12.98
N LYS A 482 7.32 14.54 -12.57
CA LYS A 482 8.12 13.73 -13.50
C LYS A 482 7.22 12.98 -14.51
N GLY A 483 7.54 13.10 -15.80
CA GLY A 483 6.86 12.40 -16.89
C GLY A 483 5.70 13.17 -17.54
N PRO A 484 5.99 14.33 -18.14
CA PRO A 484 5.12 15.53 -18.28
C PRO A 484 3.70 15.39 -17.70
N ARG A 485 3.55 15.50 -16.37
CA ARG A 485 2.22 15.46 -15.70
C ARG A 485 2.00 16.72 -14.91
N LEU A 486 0.79 17.26 -14.94
CA LEU A 486 0.44 18.47 -14.19
C LEU A 486 -0.56 18.12 -13.09
N ARG A 487 -0.14 18.20 -11.82
CA ARG A 487 -1.05 18.08 -10.67
C ARG A 487 -1.63 19.45 -10.37
N MET A 488 -2.93 19.50 -10.09
CA MET A 488 -3.67 20.74 -9.83
C MET A 488 -4.61 20.55 -8.64
N TYR A 489 -4.81 21.60 -7.86
CA TYR A 489 -5.86 21.67 -6.85
C TYR A 489 -6.90 22.70 -7.29
N LEU A 490 -8.14 22.22 -7.49
CA LEU A 490 -9.25 23.00 -8.00
C LEU A 490 -10.26 23.26 -6.89
N LYS A 491 -10.80 24.47 -6.85
CA LYS A 491 -11.89 24.88 -5.96
C LYS A 491 -13.09 25.25 -6.81
N PHE A 492 -14.18 24.49 -6.67
CA PHE A 492 -15.46 24.82 -7.30
C PHE A 492 -16.35 25.57 -6.32
N PHE A 493 -16.91 26.70 -6.74
CA PHE A 493 -17.81 27.54 -5.94
C PHE A 493 -19.25 27.47 -6.46
N PRO A 494 -20.26 27.51 -5.58
CA PRO A 494 -21.65 27.57 -5.99
C PRO A 494 -21.97 28.90 -6.68
N GLN A 495 -22.87 28.84 -7.67
CA GLN A 495 -23.32 30.01 -8.39
C GLN A 495 -23.99 30.99 -7.42
N TYR A 496 -23.64 32.27 -7.52
CA TYR A 496 -24.26 33.32 -6.72
C TYR A 496 -25.78 33.26 -6.85
N ASN A 497 -26.45 33.10 -5.71
CA ASN A 497 -27.88 33.21 -5.58
C ASN A 497 -28.21 33.78 -4.19
N ASN A 498 -29.33 34.48 -4.04
CA ASN A 498 -29.70 35.12 -2.76
C ASN A 498 -30.13 34.12 -1.66
N GLN A 499 -30.08 32.80 -1.92
CA GLN A 499 -30.68 31.77 -1.08
C GLN A 499 -29.66 30.87 -0.38
N SER A 500 -28.52 30.58 -1.01
CA SER A 500 -27.51 29.63 -0.53
C SER A 500 -26.12 29.93 -1.08
N ASN A 501 -25.15 29.88 -0.18
CA ASN A 501 -23.71 30.01 -0.47
C ASN A 501 -23.00 28.65 -0.49
N THR A 502 -23.77 27.56 -0.61
CA THR A 502 -23.29 26.18 -0.65
C THR A 502 -23.97 25.38 -1.76
N PHE A 503 -23.27 24.41 -2.35
CA PHE A 503 -23.89 23.39 -3.20
C PHE A 503 -24.89 22.53 -2.44
N ASN A 504 -25.97 22.12 -3.11
CA ASN A 504 -26.86 21.09 -2.59
C ASN A 504 -26.29 19.69 -2.89
N THR A 505 -26.76 18.67 -2.17
CA THR A 505 -26.27 17.28 -2.32
C THR A 505 -26.38 16.75 -3.75
N SER A 506 -27.47 17.04 -4.46
CA SER A 506 -27.65 16.59 -5.85
C SER A 506 -26.61 17.16 -6.80
N GLU A 507 -26.20 18.42 -6.59
CA GLU A 507 -25.22 19.08 -7.44
C GLU A 507 -23.79 18.59 -7.14
N ILE A 508 -23.48 18.34 -5.86
CA ILE A 508 -22.22 17.68 -5.47
C ILE A 508 -22.13 16.29 -6.12
N GLN A 509 -23.20 15.49 -6.05
CA GLN A 509 -23.27 14.18 -6.68
C GLN A 509 -23.11 14.28 -8.20
N ARG A 510 -23.80 15.23 -8.86
CA ARG A 510 -23.71 15.43 -10.32
C ARG A 510 -22.28 15.78 -10.75
N ILE A 511 -21.63 16.72 -10.07
CA ILE A 511 -20.25 17.13 -10.39
C ILE A 511 -19.29 15.95 -10.16
N ARG A 512 -19.41 15.27 -9.02
CA ARG A 512 -18.60 14.08 -8.73
C ARG A 512 -18.80 13.00 -9.79
N ASP A 513 -20.04 12.67 -10.13
CA ASP A 513 -20.39 11.65 -11.12
C ASP A 513 -19.78 11.97 -12.48
N LEU A 514 -19.89 13.20 -12.97
CA LEU A 514 -19.32 13.61 -14.26
C LEU A 514 -17.79 13.46 -14.31
N ILE A 515 -17.11 13.73 -13.20
CA ILE A 515 -15.65 13.61 -13.07
C ILE A 515 -15.25 12.13 -12.93
N THR A 516 -15.88 11.36 -12.02
CA THR A 516 -15.47 9.98 -11.72
C THR A 516 -15.82 8.99 -12.83
N THR A 517 -16.82 9.30 -13.65
CA THR A 517 -17.20 8.48 -14.81
C THR A 517 -16.50 8.89 -16.10
N PHE A 518 -15.55 9.85 -16.02
CA PHE A 518 -14.81 10.36 -17.18
C PHE A 518 -15.71 10.88 -18.30
N THR A 519 -16.83 11.52 -17.95
CA THR A 519 -17.77 12.09 -18.93
C THR A 519 -17.22 13.37 -19.56
N ILE A 520 -16.34 14.08 -18.86
CA ILE A 520 -15.62 15.24 -19.43
C ILE A 520 -14.73 14.72 -20.57
N PRO A 521 -14.98 15.13 -21.84
CA PRO A 521 -14.23 14.64 -23.00
C PRO A 521 -12.79 15.13 -22.93
N GLY A 522 -11.84 14.33 -23.41
CA GLY A 522 -10.44 14.76 -23.49
C GLY A 522 -10.25 15.97 -24.40
N ASP A 523 -9.31 16.84 -24.03
CA ASP A 523 -8.91 18.01 -24.79
C ASP A 523 -7.53 17.78 -25.45
N ASP A 524 -7.32 18.37 -26.63
CA ASP A 524 -6.12 18.18 -27.44
C ASP A 524 -4.85 18.78 -26.77
N ILE A 525 -5.04 19.80 -25.92
CA ILE A 525 -3.97 20.48 -25.16
C ILE A 525 -3.82 19.83 -23.78
N PHE A 526 -4.90 19.63 -23.04
CA PHE A 526 -4.82 19.16 -21.65
C PHE A 526 -4.67 17.63 -21.52
N GLY A 527 -5.00 16.88 -22.57
CA GLY A 527 -4.89 15.43 -22.59
C GLY A 527 -5.86 14.75 -21.60
N PRO A 528 -5.63 13.46 -21.27
CA PRO A 528 -6.44 12.75 -20.28
C PRO A 528 -6.12 13.21 -18.86
N TYR A 529 -7.14 13.23 -18.00
CA TYR A 529 -7.01 13.58 -16.58
C TYR A 529 -7.27 12.41 -15.64
N ASP A 530 -6.90 12.59 -14.37
CA ASP A 530 -7.28 11.80 -13.21
C ASP A 530 -7.93 12.63 -12.13
N LEU A 531 -8.81 11.97 -11.40
CA LEU A 531 -9.22 12.40 -10.07
C LEU A 531 -8.26 11.81 -9.03
N LEU A 532 -7.58 12.67 -8.28
CA LEU A 532 -6.73 12.28 -7.15
C LEU A 532 -7.53 12.24 -5.86
N ASN A 533 -8.34 13.27 -5.61
CA ASN A 533 -9.20 13.35 -4.45
C ASN A 533 -10.42 14.24 -4.73
N PHE A 534 -11.48 14.00 -3.98
CA PHE A 534 -12.68 14.82 -3.96
C PHE A 534 -13.00 15.09 -2.49
N THR A 535 -12.56 16.24 -1.97
CA THR A 535 -12.58 16.54 -0.53
C THR A 535 -13.85 17.28 -0.15
N LEU A 536 -14.65 16.65 0.72
CA LEU A 536 -15.82 17.26 1.34
C LEU A 536 -15.45 17.75 2.74
N VAL A 537 -15.44 19.06 2.93
CA VAL A 537 -15.10 19.72 4.20
C VAL A 537 -16.15 20.77 4.56
N GLY A 538 -16.08 21.30 5.79
CA GLY A 538 -17.03 22.31 6.30
C GLY A 538 -18.49 21.86 6.14
N PRO A 539 -19.35 22.63 5.45
CA PRO A 539 -20.78 22.32 5.33
C PRO A 539 -21.08 21.02 4.54
N TYR A 540 -20.06 20.41 3.93
CA TYR A 540 -20.21 19.18 3.15
C TYR A 540 -19.75 17.91 3.89
N SER A 541 -19.22 18.01 5.11
CA SER A 541 -18.61 16.86 5.82
C SER A 541 -19.54 15.66 5.98
N ASP A 542 -20.83 15.94 6.14
CA ASP A 542 -21.86 14.93 6.44
C ASP A 542 -22.65 14.49 5.20
N VAL A 543 -22.28 14.98 4.00
CA VAL A 543 -22.97 14.64 2.76
C VAL A 543 -22.66 13.19 2.37
N ASP A 544 -23.66 12.32 2.53
CA ASP A 544 -23.62 10.96 2.02
C ASP A 544 -23.96 10.94 0.51
N LEU A 545 -22.92 10.79 -0.32
CA LEU A 545 -23.04 10.82 -1.78
C LEU A 545 -23.52 9.48 -2.37
N GLU A 546 -23.83 8.47 -1.56
CA GLU A 546 -23.90 7.08 -2.01
C GLU A 546 -25.32 6.49 -2.21
N SER A 547 -26.37 7.29 -2.13
CA SER A 547 -27.72 6.80 -2.42
C SER A 547 -28.41 7.60 -3.53
N LYS A 548 -28.43 7.07 -4.76
CA LYS A 548 -29.56 7.36 -5.64
C LYS A 548 -30.77 6.62 -5.07
N LYS A 549 -31.76 7.36 -4.61
CA LYS A 549 -33.11 6.81 -4.44
C LYS A 549 -33.68 6.59 -5.84
N SER A 550 -33.51 5.40 -6.41
CA SER A 550 -34.40 4.93 -7.49
C SER A 550 -35.76 4.57 -6.90
N GLY A 551 -36.44 5.57 -6.31
CA GLY A 551 -37.76 5.41 -5.73
C GLY A 551 -38.84 5.58 -6.79
N ILE A 552 -39.56 4.51 -7.09
CA ILE A 552 -40.86 4.57 -7.78
C ILE A 552 -41.78 5.58 -7.07
N SER A 553 -42.49 6.40 -7.84
CA SER A 553 -43.36 7.48 -7.36
C SER A 553 -44.28 7.05 -6.21
N LYS A 554 -44.37 7.88 -5.15
CA LYS A 554 -45.28 7.69 -4.00
C LYS A 554 -46.74 7.45 -4.43
N GLY A 555 -47.15 7.96 -5.60
CA GLY A 555 -48.49 7.72 -6.16
C GLY A 555 -48.75 6.27 -6.57
N VAL A 556 -47.73 5.56 -7.03
CA VAL A 556 -47.84 4.13 -7.40
C VAL A 556 -47.97 3.27 -6.15
N ILE A 557 -47.25 3.61 -5.07
CA ILE A 557 -47.33 2.91 -3.78
C ILE A 557 -48.72 3.07 -3.16
N VAL A 558 -49.29 4.28 -3.20
CA VAL A 558 -50.66 4.52 -2.72
C VAL A 558 -51.70 3.74 -3.55
N GLY A 559 -51.51 3.65 -4.87
CA GLY A 559 -52.36 2.84 -5.74
C GLY A 559 -52.32 1.34 -5.39
N ILE A 560 -51.14 0.80 -5.11
CA ILE A 560 -50.95 -0.62 -4.73
C ILE A 560 -51.56 -0.92 -3.36
N VAL A 561 -51.41 -0.03 -2.38
CA VAL A 561 -51.94 -0.21 -1.02
C VAL A 561 -53.48 -0.20 -1.01
N LEU A 562 -54.10 0.70 -1.78
CA LEU A 562 -55.56 0.75 -1.91
C LEU A 562 -56.12 -0.47 -2.66
N GLY A 563 -55.39 -0.96 -3.67
CA GLY A 563 -55.71 -2.23 -4.35
C GLY A 563 -55.61 -3.45 -3.43
N GLY A 564 -54.59 -3.52 -2.58
CA GLY A 564 -54.39 -4.62 -1.63
C GLY A 564 -55.46 -4.68 -0.52
N LEU A 565 -55.92 -3.53 -0.02
CA LEU A 565 -56.96 -3.45 1.03
C LEU A 565 -58.33 -3.93 0.54
N SER A 566 -58.68 -3.68 -0.72
CA SER A 566 -59.92 -4.18 -1.32
C SER A 566 -59.87 -5.68 -1.62
N PHE A 567 -58.69 -6.24 -1.88
CA PHE A 567 -58.51 -7.68 -2.10
C PHE A 567 -58.47 -8.48 -0.78
N ALA A 568 -57.87 -7.93 0.28
CA ALA A 568 -57.82 -8.56 1.59
C ALA A 568 -59.21 -8.71 2.24
N THR A 569 -60.09 -7.72 2.05
CA THR A 569 -61.48 -7.79 2.55
C THR A 569 -62.29 -8.87 1.83
N ALA A 570 -62.06 -9.09 0.53
CA ALA A 570 -62.68 -10.17 -0.23
C ALA A 570 -62.19 -11.56 0.23
N ILE A 571 -60.90 -11.72 0.53
CA ILE A 571 -60.33 -12.99 1.01
C ILE A 571 -60.84 -13.34 2.41
N VAL A 572 -60.95 -12.37 3.32
CA VAL A 572 -61.45 -12.60 4.68
C VAL A 572 -62.92 -13.07 4.67
N LEU A 573 -63.75 -12.55 3.76
CA LEU A 573 -65.13 -13.01 3.58
C LEU A 573 -65.21 -14.45 3.06
N VAL A 574 -64.32 -14.85 2.15
CA VAL A 574 -64.25 -16.22 1.62
C VAL A 574 -63.73 -17.20 2.69
N ILE A 575 -62.73 -16.81 3.48
CA ILE A 575 -62.19 -17.63 4.58
C ILE A 575 -63.23 -17.80 5.69
N ALA A 576 -64.01 -16.78 6.02
CA ALA A 576 -65.08 -16.86 7.01
C ALA A 576 -66.17 -17.87 6.61
N VAL A 577 -66.54 -17.94 5.33
CA VAL A 577 -67.51 -18.91 4.79
C VAL A 577 -66.95 -20.35 4.80
N VAL A 578 -65.64 -20.52 4.59
CA VAL A 578 -64.97 -21.83 4.63
C VAL A 578 -64.77 -22.31 6.07
N PHE A 579 -64.48 -21.41 7.03
CA PHE A 579 -64.31 -21.76 8.44
C PHE A 579 -65.62 -22.14 9.12
N TRP A 580 -66.74 -21.52 8.75
CA TRP A 580 -68.06 -21.91 9.27
C TRP A 580 -68.51 -23.31 8.82
N LYS A 581 -67.95 -23.83 7.72
CA LYS A 581 -68.23 -25.19 7.22
C LYS A 581 -67.32 -26.28 7.80
N LYS A 582 -66.25 -25.95 8.54
CA LYS A 582 -65.19 -26.91 8.90
C LYS A 582 -64.85 -27.01 10.39
N GLN A 583 -65.72 -26.53 11.28
CA GLN A 583 -65.61 -26.78 12.73
C GLN A 583 -66.79 -27.58 13.27
N THR A 584 -66.78 -28.88 12.98
CA THR A 584 -67.08 -29.90 14.00
C THR A 584 -65.89 -30.86 14.04
N ARG A 585 -65.47 -31.21 15.27
CA ARG A 585 -64.44 -32.19 15.68
C ARG A 585 -63.03 -31.65 15.93
N HIS A 586 -62.75 -31.55 17.25
CA HIS A 586 -61.56 -31.98 18.04
C HIS A 586 -60.15 -31.76 17.46
N GLY A 587 -59.09 -31.43 18.21
CA GLY A 587 -58.84 -31.37 19.65
C GLY A 587 -57.31 -31.19 19.87
N HIS A 588 -56.92 -30.66 21.04
CA HIS A 588 -55.57 -30.26 21.50
C HIS A 588 -54.38 -31.24 21.29
N LYS A 589 -53.15 -30.69 21.14
CA LYS A 589 -52.06 -30.80 22.15
C LYS A 589 -50.78 -29.99 21.82
N ASP A 590 -50.02 -29.74 22.88
CA ASP A 590 -48.97 -28.74 23.12
C ASP A 590 -47.54 -28.98 22.59
N SER A 591 -46.81 -27.86 22.64
CA SER A 591 -45.40 -27.51 22.39
C SER A 591 -44.29 -28.39 22.98
N LYS A 592 -43.16 -28.51 22.24
CA LYS A 592 -41.79 -28.49 22.78
C LYS A 592 -40.80 -27.85 21.77
N GLN A 593 -40.03 -26.86 22.20
CA GLN A 593 -38.86 -26.32 21.52
C GLN A 593 -37.58 -27.08 21.95
N GLN A 594 -36.66 -27.31 21.02
CA GLN A 594 -35.26 -27.73 21.25
C GLN A 594 -34.31 -26.58 20.89
N PRO A 595 -33.22 -26.34 21.63
CA PRO A 595 -32.11 -25.51 21.16
C PRO A 595 -31.08 -26.35 20.39
N PHE A 596 -30.58 -25.77 19.30
CA PHE A 596 -29.47 -26.30 18.49
C PHE A 596 -28.15 -26.12 19.22
N SER A 597 -27.41 -27.21 19.46
CA SER A 597 -26.01 -27.17 19.91
C SER A 597 -25.07 -27.09 18.70
N LYS A 598 -24.07 -26.21 18.73
CA LYS A 598 -22.96 -26.19 17.77
C LYS A 598 -21.93 -27.24 18.20
N THR A 599 -21.52 -28.08 17.27
CA THR A 599 -20.49 -29.11 17.45
C THR A 599 -19.15 -28.48 17.82
N ALA A 600 -18.58 -28.84 18.97
CA ALA A 600 -17.22 -28.45 19.38
C ALA A 600 -16.18 -29.07 18.43
N VAL A 601 -15.16 -28.30 18.06
CA VAL A 601 -14.03 -28.78 17.24
C VAL A 601 -13.13 -29.63 18.12
N ILE A 602 -13.04 -30.94 17.86
CA ILE A 602 -12.07 -31.84 18.51
C ILE A 602 -10.79 -31.85 17.67
N ILE A 603 -9.69 -31.36 18.22
CA ILE A 603 -8.36 -31.40 17.59
C ILE A 603 -7.61 -32.60 18.19
N GLU A 604 -7.26 -33.60 17.35
CA GLU A 604 -6.53 -34.79 17.79
C GLU A 604 -5.16 -34.41 18.40
N GLY A 605 -4.89 -34.86 19.63
CA GLY A 605 -3.57 -34.73 20.29
C GLY A 605 -3.46 -33.66 21.37
N VAL A 606 -4.44 -32.78 21.56
CA VAL A 606 -4.46 -31.74 22.60
C VAL A 606 -5.73 -31.84 23.44
N LYS A 607 -5.62 -31.74 24.78
CA LYS A 607 -6.76 -31.92 25.69
C LYS A 607 -7.73 -30.73 25.57
N GLY A 608 -8.99 -31.01 25.23
CA GLY A 608 -10.08 -30.05 25.34
C GLY A 608 -10.57 -29.95 26.79
N PHE A 609 -10.70 -28.73 27.30
CA PHE A 609 -11.26 -28.44 28.61
C PHE A 609 -12.61 -27.72 28.46
N SER A 610 -13.53 -28.02 29.35
CA SER A 610 -14.81 -27.30 29.43
C SER A 610 -14.66 -25.92 30.09
N PHE A 611 -15.59 -25.01 29.80
CA PHE A 611 -15.59 -23.68 30.44
C PHE A 611 -15.65 -23.78 31.97
N GLY A 612 -16.48 -24.69 32.49
CA GLY A 612 -16.61 -24.92 33.93
C GLY A 612 -15.33 -25.42 34.60
N GLU A 613 -14.52 -26.25 33.93
CA GLU A 613 -13.21 -26.66 34.43
C GLU A 613 -12.24 -25.48 34.54
N MET A 614 -12.27 -24.56 33.57
CA MET A 614 -11.43 -23.35 33.57
C MET A 614 -11.89 -22.33 34.62
N GLU A 615 -13.21 -22.20 34.83
CA GLU A 615 -13.79 -21.35 35.87
C GLU A 615 -13.37 -21.82 37.27
N ILE A 616 -13.47 -23.13 37.55
CA ILE A 616 -13.03 -23.72 38.83
C ILE A 616 -11.52 -23.54 39.00
N ALA A 617 -10.73 -23.84 37.96
CA ALA A 617 -9.27 -23.78 38.03
C ALA A 617 -8.73 -22.37 38.33
N THR A 618 -9.48 -21.32 37.98
CA THR A 618 -9.06 -19.91 38.10
C THR A 618 -9.76 -19.12 39.21
N GLU A 619 -10.54 -19.78 40.06
CA GLU A 619 -11.38 -19.14 41.08
C GLU A 619 -12.37 -18.13 40.46
N ASN A 620 -13.11 -18.55 39.43
CA ASN A 620 -14.00 -17.73 38.62
C ASN A 620 -13.30 -16.52 38.00
N PHE A 621 -12.13 -16.76 37.39
CA PHE A 621 -11.31 -15.74 36.73
C PHE A 621 -11.03 -14.52 37.61
N SER A 622 -10.79 -14.77 38.90
CA SER A 622 -10.52 -13.74 39.91
C SER A 622 -9.34 -12.85 39.48
N GLU A 623 -9.45 -11.54 39.72
CA GLU A 623 -8.33 -10.60 39.50
C GLU A 623 -7.09 -11.00 40.33
N ALA A 624 -7.26 -11.74 41.43
CA ALA A 624 -6.16 -12.24 42.25
C ALA A 624 -5.34 -13.35 41.56
N THR A 625 -5.93 -14.09 40.61
CA THR A 625 -5.25 -15.12 39.84
C THR A 625 -4.72 -14.59 38.50
N GLN A 626 -5.01 -13.34 38.14
CA GLN A 626 -4.50 -12.71 36.92
C GLN A 626 -2.99 -12.46 37.01
N ILE A 627 -2.23 -13.07 36.10
CA ILE A 627 -0.76 -12.97 36.03
C ILE A 627 -0.28 -12.10 34.87
N GLY A 628 -1.16 -11.73 33.94
CA GLY A 628 -0.82 -10.85 32.83
C GLY A 628 -2.03 -10.39 32.01
N GLN A 629 -1.85 -9.34 31.21
CA GLN A 629 -2.84 -8.83 30.27
C GLN A 629 -2.13 -8.31 29.02
N GLY A 630 -2.63 -8.66 27.83
CA GLY A 630 -2.07 -8.26 26.54
C GLY A 630 -3.12 -8.12 25.44
N GLY A 631 -2.68 -7.95 24.20
CA GLY A 631 -3.57 -7.69 23.04
C GLY A 631 -4.55 -8.82 22.70
N TYR A 632 -4.23 -10.06 23.08
CA TYR A 632 -5.10 -11.22 22.93
C TYR A 632 -6.18 -11.29 24.04
N GLY A 633 -5.84 -10.86 25.26
CA GLY A 633 -6.73 -10.94 26.42
C GLY A 633 -5.97 -11.05 27.75
N LYS A 634 -6.60 -11.66 28.75
CA LYS A 634 -6.07 -11.80 30.12
C LYS A 634 -5.47 -13.20 30.34
N VAL A 635 -4.40 -13.29 31.12
CA VAL A 635 -3.75 -14.54 31.49
C VAL A 635 -3.92 -14.77 32.98
N TYR A 636 -4.43 -15.95 33.35
CA TYR A 636 -4.69 -16.35 34.72
C TYR A 636 -3.80 -17.53 35.11
N LYS A 637 -3.36 -17.58 36.36
CA LYS A 637 -2.80 -18.78 36.98
C LYS A 637 -3.95 -19.68 37.39
N GLY A 638 -3.95 -20.91 36.88
CA GLY A 638 -4.95 -21.92 37.23
C GLY A 638 -4.33 -23.14 37.92
N ILE A 639 -5.15 -23.87 38.69
CA ILE A 639 -4.81 -25.19 39.21
C ILE A 639 -5.84 -26.18 38.68
N LEU A 640 -5.41 -27.10 37.82
CA LEU A 640 -6.28 -28.15 37.28
C LEU A 640 -6.67 -29.16 38.36
N ALA A 641 -7.70 -29.96 38.10
CA ALA A 641 -8.23 -30.94 39.06
C ALA A 641 -7.20 -31.99 39.53
N ASP A 642 -6.17 -32.26 38.73
CA ASP A 642 -5.06 -33.16 39.07
C ASP A 642 -3.93 -32.49 39.88
N GLY A 643 -4.09 -31.20 40.24
CA GLY A 643 -3.11 -30.41 40.96
C GLY A 643 -2.07 -29.72 40.07
N THR A 644 -2.14 -29.89 38.75
CA THR A 644 -1.21 -29.24 37.80
C THR A 644 -1.44 -27.74 37.77
N VAL A 645 -0.39 -26.97 37.99
CA VAL A 645 -0.43 -25.50 37.89
C VAL A 645 -0.23 -25.10 36.42
N VAL A 646 -1.15 -24.28 35.90
CA VAL A 646 -1.20 -23.88 34.48
C VAL A 646 -1.35 -22.37 34.31
N ALA A 647 -1.02 -21.88 33.12
CA ALA A 647 -1.34 -20.52 32.69
C ALA A 647 -2.48 -20.56 31.65
N ILE A 648 -3.59 -19.89 31.94
CA ILE A 648 -4.80 -19.89 31.12
C ILE A 648 -4.94 -18.51 30.46
N LYS A 649 -4.70 -18.44 29.15
CA LYS A 649 -4.81 -17.23 28.32
C LYS A 649 -6.22 -17.17 27.74
N ARG A 650 -7.08 -16.30 28.27
CA ARG A 650 -8.48 -16.12 27.88
C ARG A 650 -8.63 -14.94 26.92
N ALA A 651 -9.25 -15.17 25.76
CA ALA A 651 -9.47 -14.15 24.75
C ALA A 651 -10.48 -13.07 25.22
N GLN A 652 -10.34 -11.84 24.74
CA GLN A 652 -11.28 -10.76 25.08
C GLN A 652 -12.62 -10.91 24.34
N GLN A 653 -13.74 -10.85 25.08
CA GLN A 653 -15.09 -11.01 24.55
C GLN A 653 -15.38 -9.99 23.42
N GLY A 654 -15.70 -10.49 22.21
CA GLY A 654 -16.03 -9.66 21.04
C GLY A 654 -14.85 -9.25 20.14
N SER A 655 -13.63 -9.72 20.40
CA SER A 655 -12.47 -9.46 19.52
C SER A 655 -12.43 -10.43 18.32
N LEU A 656 -12.74 -9.93 17.11
CA LEU A 656 -12.59 -10.67 15.85
C LEU A 656 -11.11 -10.93 15.46
N GLN A 657 -10.14 -10.37 16.21
CA GLN A 657 -8.72 -10.49 15.93
C GLN A 657 -8.10 -11.77 16.55
N GLY A 658 -8.64 -12.25 17.67
CA GLY A 658 -8.09 -13.39 18.43
C GLY A 658 -8.39 -14.78 17.84
N GLU A 659 -9.44 -14.94 17.03
CA GLU A 659 -9.87 -16.25 16.53
C GLU A 659 -8.83 -16.91 15.60
N LYS A 660 -8.21 -16.13 14.70
CA LYS A 660 -7.17 -16.66 13.80
C LYS A 660 -5.87 -16.98 14.55
N GLU A 661 -5.49 -16.14 15.51
CA GLU A 661 -4.31 -16.34 16.36
C GLU A 661 -4.49 -17.59 17.24
N PHE A 662 -5.69 -17.79 17.78
CA PHE A 662 -6.09 -18.98 18.54
C PHE A 662 -5.89 -20.29 17.75
N PHE A 663 -6.48 -20.39 16.55
CA PHE A 663 -6.34 -21.61 15.75
C PHE A 663 -4.93 -21.81 15.19
N THR A 664 -4.20 -20.73 14.91
CA THR A 664 -2.79 -20.81 14.48
C THR A 664 -1.93 -21.37 15.60
N GLU A 665 -2.11 -20.88 16.83
CA GLU A 665 -1.33 -21.30 17.99
C GLU A 665 -1.62 -22.76 18.38
N ILE A 666 -2.89 -23.20 18.36
CA ILE A 666 -3.22 -24.63 18.57
C ILE A 666 -2.62 -25.50 17.46
N GLY A 667 -2.75 -25.08 16.20
CA GLY A 667 -2.26 -25.83 15.05
C GLY A 667 -0.73 -26.01 15.03
N LEU A 668 0.03 -25.02 15.53
CA LEU A 668 1.49 -25.08 15.63
C LEU A 668 1.96 -25.77 16.90
N LEU A 669 1.43 -25.41 18.09
CA LEU A 669 1.92 -25.97 19.34
C LEU A 669 1.51 -27.44 19.57
N SER A 670 0.45 -27.92 18.93
CA SER A 670 0.10 -29.35 18.94
C SER A 670 1.18 -30.27 18.35
N ARG A 671 2.06 -29.73 17.50
CA ARG A 671 3.11 -30.48 16.78
C ARG A 671 4.54 -30.13 17.20
N LEU A 672 4.73 -29.13 18.07
CA LEU A 672 6.06 -28.67 18.49
C LEU A 672 6.35 -29.10 19.92
N HIS A 673 7.46 -29.83 20.12
CA HIS A 673 7.88 -30.29 21.43
C HIS A 673 9.38 -30.06 21.60
N HIS A 674 9.74 -29.01 22.35
CA HIS A 674 11.14 -28.68 22.61
C HIS A 674 11.30 -28.04 23.99
N ARG A 675 12.41 -28.34 24.68
CA ARG A 675 12.66 -27.87 26.07
C ARG A 675 12.70 -26.34 26.21
N ASN A 676 12.93 -25.63 25.12
CA ASN A 676 12.98 -24.16 25.05
C ASN A 676 11.79 -23.54 24.30
N LEU A 677 10.70 -24.27 24.12
CA LEU A 677 9.41 -23.74 23.67
C LEU A 677 8.36 -23.99 24.76
N VAL A 678 7.40 -23.08 24.93
CA VAL A 678 6.31 -23.26 25.90
C VAL A 678 5.34 -24.32 25.38
N SER A 679 5.02 -25.28 26.25
CA SER A 679 4.15 -26.41 25.90
C SER A 679 2.68 -26.05 26.06
N LEU A 680 1.86 -26.34 25.05
CA LEU A 680 0.40 -26.25 25.11
C LEU A 680 -0.16 -27.51 25.76
N ILE A 681 -0.82 -27.37 26.92
CA ILE A 681 -1.45 -28.47 27.66
C ILE A 681 -2.87 -28.74 27.12
N GLY A 682 -3.59 -27.69 26.74
CA GLY A 682 -4.96 -27.82 26.26
C GLY A 682 -5.57 -26.52 25.75
N TYR A 683 -6.85 -26.60 25.36
CA TYR A 683 -7.65 -25.46 24.94
C TYR A 683 -9.10 -25.57 25.43
N CYS A 684 -9.80 -24.45 25.48
CA CYS A 684 -11.24 -24.37 25.72
C CYS A 684 -11.86 -23.52 24.59
N ASP A 685 -12.92 -24.03 23.96
CA ASP A 685 -13.73 -23.34 22.94
C ASP A 685 -15.21 -23.68 23.18
N GLU A 686 -15.77 -23.14 24.26
CA GLU A 686 -17.16 -23.33 24.68
C GLU A 686 -17.80 -21.99 25.02
N GLU A 687 -19.12 -21.86 24.87
CA GLU A 687 -19.89 -20.67 25.30
C GLU A 687 -19.41 -19.30 24.74
N GLN A 688 -18.78 -19.29 23.56
CA GLN A 688 -18.11 -18.10 22.96
C GLN A 688 -16.85 -17.63 23.71
N GLU A 689 -16.26 -18.51 24.52
CA GLU A 689 -15.03 -18.30 25.27
C GLU A 689 -13.91 -19.14 24.67
N GLN A 690 -12.84 -18.46 24.22
CA GLN A 690 -11.65 -19.08 23.65
C GLN A 690 -10.49 -18.95 24.65
N MET A 691 -9.93 -20.08 25.08
CA MET A 691 -8.83 -20.10 26.05
C MET A 691 -7.74 -21.10 25.66
N LEU A 692 -6.49 -20.70 25.86
CA LEU A 692 -5.30 -21.56 25.69
C LEU A 692 -4.69 -21.87 27.06
N VAL A 693 -4.40 -23.14 27.31
CA VAL A 693 -3.87 -23.64 28.58
C VAL A 693 -2.43 -24.07 28.37
N TYR A 694 -1.48 -23.36 28.99
CA TYR A 694 -0.05 -23.63 28.90
C TYR A 694 0.53 -24.13 30.22
N GLU A 695 1.72 -24.70 30.17
CA GLU A 695 2.54 -24.89 31.36
C GLU A 695 2.79 -23.56 32.10
N PHE A 696 2.72 -23.60 33.43
CA PHE A 696 2.94 -22.39 34.22
C PHE A 696 4.43 -22.06 34.36
N MET A 697 4.78 -20.82 34.02
CA MET A 697 6.14 -20.29 34.08
C MET A 697 6.29 -19.36 35.30
N PRO A 698 6.87 -19.84 36.41
CA PRO A 698 6.80 -19.16 37.71
C PRO A 698 7.53 -17.82 37.78
N TYR A 699 8.56 -17.59 36.95
CA TYR A 699 9.24 -16.29 36.87
C TYR A 699 8.67 -15.36 35.79
N GLY A 700 7.59 -15.76 35.11
CA GLY A 700 6.92 -14.94 34.12
C GLY A 700 7.81 -14.64 32.91
N SER A 701 7.61 -13.47 32.30
CA SER A 701 8.35 -13.03 31.11
C SER A 701 9.70 -12.42 31.46
N LEU A 702 10.67 -12.57 30.56
CA LEU A 702 11.99 -11.95 30.67
C LEU A 702 11.89 -10.42 30.84
N HIS A 703 10.96 -9.79 30.13
CA HIS A 703 10.69 -8.36 30.25
C HIS A 703 10.35 -7.94 31.69
N SER A 704 9.54 -8.73 32.39
CA SER A 704 9.14 -8.41 33.77
C SER A 704 10.33 -8.43 34.73
N LEU A 705 11.29 -9.34 34.52
CA LEU A 705 12.52 -9.43 35.31
C LEU A 705 13.53 -8.33 34.98
N LEU A 706 13.65 -7.92 33.72
CA LEU A 706 14.53 -6.82 33.29
C LEU A 706 14.00 -5.43 33.70
N SER A 707 12.70 -5.31 34.00
CA SER A 707 12.11 -4.03 34.42
C SER A 707 12.59 -3.59 35.81
N ALA A 708 12.83 -2.28 35.98
CA ALA A 708 13.38 -1.66 37.20
C ALA A 708 12.57 -1.85 38.50
N ARG A 709 11.45 -2.59 38.45
CA ARG A 709 10.56 -2.88 39.59
C ARG A 709 10.75 -4.29 40.18
N SER A 710 11.57 -5.15 39.58
CA SER A 710 11.79 -6.52 40.09
C SER A 710 12.90 -6.54 41.16
N ARG A 711 12.67 -7.27 42.27
CA ARG A 711 13.58 -7.38 43.43
C ARG A 711 14.74 -8.38 43.23
N GLY A 712 14.98 -8.86 42.01
CA GLY A 712 15.99 -9.90 41.73
C GLY A 712 16.94 -9.51 40.61
N THR A 713 18.22 -9.38 40.90
CA THR A 713 19.27 -9.07 39.91
C THR A 713 19.60 -10.30 39.08
N LEU A 714 19.24 -10.31 37.78
CA LEU A 714 19.71 -11.32 36.83
C LEU A 714 21.20 -11.14 36.56
N THR A 715 22.02 -12.09 37.03
CA THR A 715 23.47 -12.08 36.80
C THR A 715 23.80 -12.23 35.33
N PHE A 716 24.99 -11.78 34.91
CA PHE A 716 25.47 -11.95 33.53
C PHE A 716 25.40 -13.42 33.06
N VAL A 717 25.79 -14.38 33.91
CA VAL A 717 25.75 -15.82 33.61
C VAL A 717 24.31 -16.28 33.34
N THR A 718 23.36 -15.85 34.16
CA THR A 718 21.94 -16.17 33.97
C THR A 718 21.40 -15.56 32.68
N ARG A 719 21.78 -14.31 32.36
CA ARG A 719 21.36 -13.65 31.12
C ARG A 719 21.92 -14.33 29.87
N LEU A 720 23.17 -14.75 29.91
CA LEU A 720 23.78 -15.54 28.83
C LEU A 720 23.12 -16.91 28.67
N HIS A 721 22.78 -17.58 29.77
CA HIS A 721 22.02 -18.84 29.75
C HIS A 721 20.62 -18.67 29.13
N ILE A 722 19.93 -17.58 29.47
CA ILE A 722 18.63 -17.21 28.89
C ILE A 722 18.77 -16.98 27.38
N ALA A 723 19.76 -16.20 26.95
CA ALA A 723 20.04 -15.96 25.53
C ALA A 723 20.29 -17.27 24.76
N LEU A 724 21.10 -18.17 25.32
CA LEU A 724 21.39 -19.48 24.75
C LEU A 724 20.14 -20.36 24.65
N CYS A 725 19.32 -20.40 25.70
CA CYS A 725 18.07 -21.15 25.72
C CYS A 725 17.09 -20.63 24.65
N SER A 726 16.91 -19.31 24.53
CA SER A 726 16.05 -18.70 23.52
C SER A 726 16.56 -18.99 22.10
N ALA A 727 17.86 -18.87 21.86
CA ALA A 727 18.48 -19.18 20.56
C ALA A 727 18.27 -20.65 20.15
N LYS A 728 18.40 -21.59 21.09
CA LYS A 728 18.11 -23.01 20.86
C LYS A 728 16.64 -23.27 20.51
N GLY A 729 15.71 -22.54 21.15
CA GLY A 729 14.28 -22.60 20.81
C GLY A 729 13.98 -22.12 19.39
N VAL A 730 14.57 -20.99 18.98
CA VAL A 730 14.41 -20.45 17.62
C VAL A 730 15.09 -21.34 16.57
N LEU A 731 16.29 -21.86 16.86
CA LEU A 731 16.98 -22.80 15.98
C LEU A 731 16.11 -24.03 15.66
N TYR A 732 15.48 -24.61 16.68
CA TYR A 732 14.58 -25.74 16.51
C TYR A 732 13.41 -25.42 15.55
N LEU A 733 12.84 -24.20 15.63
CA LEU A 733 11.78 -23.77 14.71
C LEU A 733 12.27 -23.66 13.26
N HIS A 734 13.51 -23.26 13.06
CA HIS A 734 14.08 -23.04 11.73
C HIS A 734 14.59 -24.33 11.07
N THR A 735 15.10 -25.30 11.84
CA THR A 735 15.79 -26.49 11.30
C THR A 735 15.06 -27.80 11.52
N GLU A 736 14.41 -27.98 12.68
CA GLU A 736 13.83 -29.27 13.08
C GLU A 736 12.31 -29.33 12.91
N ALA A 737 11.63 -28.19 12.84
CA ALA A 737 10.21 -28.13 12.52
C ALA A 737 9.98 -28.36 11.01
N TYR A 738 8.99 -29.18 10.67
CA TYR A 738 8.61 -29.43 9.27
C TYR A 738 7.12 -29.13 9.01
N PRO A 739 6.81 -28.21 8.08
CA PRO A 739 7.71 -27.24 7.44
C PRO A 739 8.39 -26.28 8.44
N PRO A 740 9.52 -25.65 8.10
CA PRO A 740 10.18 -24.67 8.96
C PRO A 740 9.24 -23.54 9.39
N ILE A 741 9.43 -23.01 10.60
CA ILE A 741 8.54 -22.02 11.22
C ILE A 741 9.33 -20.74 11.51
N ILE A 742 8.84 -19.60 11.01
CA ILE A 742 9.34 -18.27 11.37
C ILE A 742 8.39 -17.69 12.43
N HIS A 743 8.91 -17.36 13.60
CA HIS A 743 8.13 -16.96 14.77
C HIS A 743 7.47 -15.57 14.59
N ARG A 744 8.20 -14.60 14.03
CA ARG A 744 7.81 -13.20 13.73
C ARG A 744 7.57 -12.27 14.93
N ASP A 745 7.41 -12.80 16.13
CA ASP A 745 7.20 -12.00 17.35
C ASP A 745 8.17 -12.32 18.49
N ILE A 746 9.46 -12.52 18.17
CA ILE A 746 10.49 -12.72 19.20
C ILE A 746 10.74 -11.40 19.94
N LYS A 747 10.46 -11.38 21.25
CA LYS A 747 10.65 -10.22 22.13
C LYS A 747 10.75 -10.67 23.59
N ALA A 748 11.26 -9.82 24.47
CA ALA A 748 11.42 -10.15 25.90
C ALA A 748 10.08 -10.50 26.61
N ASN A 749 8.94 -10.01 26.12
CA ASN A 749 7.62 -10.37 26.65
C ASN A 749 7.20 -11.81 26.32
N ASN A 750 7.70 -12.35 25.19
CA ASN A 750 7.33 -13.67 24.67
C ASN A 750 8.37 -14.75 25.02
N ILE A 751 9.38 -14.39 25.82
CA ILE A 751 10.36 -15.32 26.38
C ILE A 751 10.03 -15.51 27.86
N LEU A 752 9.52 -16.69 28.22
CA LEU A 752 9.10 -17.02 29.58
C LEU A 752 10.16 -17.85 30.31
N LEU A 753 10.21 -17.77 31.64
CA LEU A 753 11.24 -18.38 32.46
C LEU A 753 10.68 -19.40 33.46
N ASP A 754 11.22 -20.62 33.39
CA ASP A 754 10.85 -21.70 34.31
C ASP A 754 11.52 -21.53 35.68
N SER A 755 11.24 -22.40 36.64
CA SER A 755 11.82 -22.34 38.00
C SER A 755 13.36 -22.44 38.04
N LYS A 756 14.02 -22.84 36.95
CA LYS A 756 15.47 -22.96 36.80
C LYS A 756 16.06 -21.86 35.91
N PHE A 757 15.30 -20.82 35.57
CA PHE A 757 15.67 -19.77 34.61
C PHE A 757 15.97 -20.29 33.21
N ASN A 758 15.44 -21.45 32.81
CA ASN A 758 15.47 -21.84 31.40
C ASN A 758 14.46 -21.00 30.63
N ALA A 759 14.94 -20.40 29.55
CA ALA A 759 14.10 -19.61 28.66
C ALA A 759 13.28 -20.53 27.74
N LYS A 760 11.99 -20.22 27.61
CA LYS A 760 11.07 -20.84 26.66
C LYS A 760 10.37 -19.79 25.82
N VAL A 761 10.43 -19.93 24.49
CA VAL A 761 9.75 -19.04 23.54
C VAL A 761 8.26 -19.39 23.50
N SER A 762 7.40 -18.37 23.44
CA SER A 762 5.93 -18.45 23.51
C SER A 762 5.26 -17.48 22.53
N ASP A 763 3.93 -17.58 22.39
CA ASP A 763 3.08 -16.69 21.58
C ASP A 763 3.26 -16.86 20.06
N PHE A 764 2.75 -17.98 19.56
CA PHE A 764 2.85 -18.39 18.15
C PHE A 764 1.72 -17.86 17.26
N GLY A 765 0.88 -16.95 17.78
CA GLY A 765 -0.34 -16.50 17.11
C GLY A 765 -0.14 -15.85 15.74
N ILE A 766 1.05 -15.28 15.48
CA ILE A 766 1.41 -14.70 14.17
C ILE A 766 2.52 -15.45 13.43
N SER A 767 2.95 -16.61 13.93
CA SER A 767 4.01 -17.40 13.32
C SER A 767 3.60 -17.94 11.94
N CYS A 768 4.58 -18.21 11.09
CA CYS A 768 4.35 -18.61 9.71
C CYS A 768 5.15 -19.85 9.33
N LEU A 769 4.49 -20.75 8.63
CA LEU A 769 5.11 -21.90 7.97
C LEU A 769 5.79 -21.45 6.68
N VAL A 770 7.03 -21.90 6.46
CA VAL A 770 7.79 -21.68 5.23
C VAL A 770 7.43 -22.79 4.24
N PRO A 771 6.94 -22.49 3.03
CA PRO A 771 6.70 -23.50 2.01
C PRO A 771 8.00 -24.20 1.61
N VAL A 772 8.04 -25.53 1.63
CA VAL A 772 9.19 -26.31 1.13
C VAL A 772 9.04 -26.45 -0.38
N SER A 773 9.97 -25.89 -1.15
CA SER A 773 10.02 -26.05 -2.61
C SER A 773 10.82 -27.31 -2.95
N ASP A 774 10.19 -28.23 -3.70
CA ASP A 774 10.88 -29.42 -4.22
C ASP A 774 11.82 -29.00 -5.37
N GLY A 775 13.07 -28.71 -5.04
CA GLY A 775 14.17 -28.57 -6.00
C GLY A 775 14.70 -27.15 -6.20
N GLU A 776 15.78 -26.84 -5.49
CA GLU A 776 17.01 -26.13 -5.93
C GLU A 776 17.79 -25.73 -4.66
N GLU A 777 18.88 -26.44 -4.38
CA GLU A 777 19.81 -26.06 -3.30
C GLU A 777 20.48 -24.73 -3.64
N GLY A 778 20.17 -23.67 -2.90
CA GLY A 778 20.95 -22.42 -2.91
C GLY A 778 20.16 -21.11 -2.85
N ALA A 779 18.85 -21.10 -3.07
CA ALA A 779 18.03 -19.89 -2.90
C ALA A 779 17.43 -19.85 -1.48
N THR A 780 17.75 -18.83 -0.68
CA THR A 780 17.09 -18.60 0.62
C THR A 780 15.58 -18.45 0.38
N ALA A 781 14.79 -19.43 0.83
CA ALA A 781 13.34 -19.45 0.66
C ALA A 781 12.71 -18.30 1.46
N HIS A 782 12.44 -17.17 0.79
CA HIS A 782 11.75 -16.05 1.39
C HIS A 782 10.24 -16.24 1.29
N VAL A 783 9.51 -15.86 2.33
CA VAL A 783 8.05 -15.87 2.37
C VAL A 783 7.55 -14.45 2.20
N SER A 784 7.04 -14.12 1.00
CA SER A 784 6.40 -12.83 0.74
C SER A 784 5.07 -12.75 1.49
N THR A 785 5.00 -11.88 2.50
CA THR A 785 3.92 -11.89 3.48
C THR A 785 3.70 -10.51 4.10
N VAL A 786 2.49 -10.24 4.60
CA VAL A 786 2.18 -8.98 5.29
C VAL A 786 3.11 -8.83 6.49
N VAL A 787 3.68 -7.64 6.65
CA VAL A 787 4.57 -7.30 7.76
C VAL A 787 3.79 -7.39 9.07
N LYS A 788 4.22 -8.29 9.96
CA LYS A 788 3.69 -8.47 11.31
C LYS A 788 4.83 -8.66 12.28
N GLY A 789 4.72 -8.08 13.47
CA GLY A 789 5.70 -8.19 14.55
C GLY A 789 5.60 -6.97 15.47
N THR A 790 6.37 -6.98 16.55
CA THR A 790 6.36 -5.88 17.54
C THR A 790 7.33 -4.76 17.16
N PRO A 791 6.90 -3.48 17.15
CA PRO A 791 7.78 -2.33 16.93
C PRO A 791 9.01 -2.35 17.86
N GLY A 792 10.19 -2.07 17.32
CA GLY A 792 11.48 -2.14 18.02
C GLY A 792 12.22 -3.48 17.86
N TYR A 793 11.49 -4.57 17.62
CA TYR A 793 12.05 -5.90 17.34
C TYR A 793 11.94 -6.30 15.87
N LEU A 794 11.15 -5.55 15.09
CA LEU A 794 10.84 -5.85 13.71
C LEU A 794 12.06 -5.65 12.80
N ASP A 795 12.36 -6.68 12.01
CA ASP A 795 13.41 -6.67 10.99
C ASP A 795 13.17 -5.55 9.96
N PRO A 796 14.12 -4.61 9.78
CA PRO A 796 13.99 -3.49 8.84
C PRO A 796 13.93 -3.94 7.38
N GLU A 797 14.71 -4.94 6.97
CA GLU A 797 14.65 -5.45 5.59
C GLU A 797 13.32 -6.16 5.33
N TYR A 798 12.82 -6.98 6.26
CA TYR A 798 11.47 -7.54 6.15
C TYR A 798 10.40 -6.44 6.10
N PHE A 799 10.55 -5.38 6.91
CA PHE A 799 9.63 -4.24 6.92
C PHE A 799 9.58 -3.53 5.56
N PHE A 800 10.73 -3.30 4.92
CA PHE A 800 10.80 -2.59 3.63
C PHE A 800 10.52 -3.47 2.41
N THR A 801 11.02 -4.70 2.42
CA THR A 801 10.96 -5.60 1.25
C THR A 801 9.74 -6.50 1.26
N HIS A 802 9.03 -6.62 2.39
CA HIS A 802 7.97 -7.59 2.63
C HIS A 802 8.40 -9.07 2.47
N LYS A 803 9.72 -9.32 2.38
CA LYS A 803 10.31 -10.66 2.28
C LYS A 803 10.68 -11.13 3.69
N LEU A 804 9.89 -12.04 4.23
CA LEU A 804 10.21 -12.66 5.51
C LEU A 804 11.16 -13.83 5.31
N THR A 805 12.20 -13.89 6.12
CA THR A 805 13.13 -15.03 6.17
C THR A 805 13.33 -15.46 7.62
N GLU A 806 13.97 -16.60 7.84
CA GLU A 806 14.39 -17.05 9.17
C GLU A 806 15.34 -16.04 9.84
N LYS A 807 16.07 -15.24 9.04
CA LYS A 807 16.94 -14.16 9.49
C LYS A 807 16.18 -12.97 10.09
N SER A 808 14.87 -12.89 9.89
CA SER A 808 14.04 -11.89 10.58
C SER A 808 13.90 -12.21 12.07
N ASP A 809 13.78 -13.48 12.46
CA ASP A 809 13.81 -13.89 13.88
C ASP A 809 15.21 -13.69 14.50
N VAL A 810 16.29 -13.85 13.70
CA VAL A 810 17.67 -13.57 14.13
C VAL A 810 17.82 -12.10 14.54
N TYR A 811 17.27 -11.18 13.74
CA TYR A 811 17.26 -9.75 14.06
C TYR A 811 16.52 -9.47 15.37
N SER A 812 15.29 -9.96 15.50
CA SER A 812 14.49 -9.78 16.71
C SER A 812 15.17 -10.35 17.96
N LEU A 813 15.85 -11.49 17.84
CA LEU A 813 16.64 -12.07 18.93
C LEU A 813 17.88 -11.24 19.27
N GLY A 814 18.53 -10.62 18.27
CA GLY A 814 19.62 -9.67 18.49
C GLY A 814 19.19 -8.47 19.34
N ILE A 815 17.99 -7.94 19.12
CA ILE A 815 17.42 -6.88 19.96
C ILE A 815 17.20 -7.36 21.41
N VAL A 816 16.71 -8.59 21.60
CA VAL A 816 16.60 -9.20 22.95
C VAL A 816 17.97 -9.32 23.63
N PHE A 817 19.04 -9.65 22.89
CA PHE A 817 20.40 -9.70 23.46
C PHE A 817 20.87 -8.31 23.93
N LEU A 818 20.54 -7.26 23.18
CA LEU A 818 20.82 -5.89 23.59
C LEU A 818 20.03 -5.50 24.85
N GLU A 819 18.77 -5.91 24.99
CA GLU A 819 18.01 -5.73 26.24
C GLU A 819 18.64 -6.48 27.42
N LEU A 820 19.13 -7.70 27.20
CA LEU A 820 19.81 -8.49 28.24
C LEU A 820 21.12 -7.82 28.69
N LEU A 821 21.87 -7.19 27.78
CA LEU A 821 23.14 -6.52 28.11
C LEU A 821 22.95 -5.14 28.75
N THR A 822 21.93 -4.40 28.33
CA THR A 822 21.74 -2.99 28.73
C THR A 822 20.67 -2.80 29.80
N GLY A 823 19.76 -3.77 29.97
CA GLY A 823 18.58 -3.63 30.82
C GLY A 823 17.58 -2.57 30.31
N MET A 824 17.80 -2.03 29.11
CA MET A 824 16.96 -0.98 28.51
C MET A 824 15.94 -1.59 27.56
N GLN A 825 14.72 -1.03 27.53
CA GLN A 825 13.71 -1.42 26.55
C GLN A 825 14.06 -0.90 25.15
N PRO A 826 13.78 -1.62 24.05
CA PRO A 826 14.20 -1.25 22.70
C PRO A 826 13.69 0.10 22.23
N ILE A 827 12.53 0.49 22.76
CA ILE A 827 11.92 1.81 22.56
C ILE A 827 11.63 2.39 23.94
N SER A 828 12.25 3.52 24.26
CA SER A 828 11.98 4.26 25.48
C SER A 828 11.90 5.76 25.17
N GLN A 829 10.84 6.43 25.65
CA GLN A 829 10.59 7.86 25.43
C GLN A 829 10.72 8.29 23.95
N GLY A 830 10.25 7.48 23.01
CA GLY A 830 10.31 7.90 21.62
C GLY A 830 11.55 7.55 20.82
N ARG A 831 12.54 6.90 21.43
CA ARG A 831 13.86 6.67 20.82
C ARG A 831 14.20 5.19 20.83
N ASN A 832 14.74 4.73 19.71
CA ASN A 832 15.25 3.36 19.55
C ASN A 832 16.63 3.26 20.22
N ILE A 833 16.83 2.29 21.12
CA ILE A 833 18.11 2.16 21.84
C ILE A 833 19.26 1.75 20.92
N VAL A 834 18.96 1.12 19.79
CA VAL A 834 19.98 0.65 18.84
C VAL A 834 20.46 1.79 17.95
N ARG A 835 19.62 2.81 17.66
CA ARG A 835 19.89 3.84 16.64
C ARG A 835 19.29 5.20 16.96
N GLU A 836 19.96 6.27 16.54
CA GLU A 836 19.29 7.57 16.44
C GLU A 836 18.25 7.55 15.30
N PRO A 837 17.06 8.18 15.48
CA PRO A 837 16.03 8.24 14.44
C PRO A 837 16.52 8.79 13.08
N LEU A 838 17.57 9.62 13.09
CA LEU A 838 18.16 10.24 11.90
C LEU A 838 19.09 9.29 11.10
N GLN A 839 19.64 8.25 11.71
CA GLN A 839 20.53 7.29 11.02
C GLN A 839 19.78 6.27 10.16
N ILE A 840 18.48 6.05 10.42
CA ILE A 840 17.62 5.18 9.61
C ILE A 840 17.44 5.76 8.19
N LEU A 841 17.59 7.08 8.04
CA LEU A 841 17.53 7.77 6.75
C LEU A 841 18.89 7.87 6.05
N ASN A 842 20.01 7.81 6.80
CA ASN A 842 21.36 8.03 6.25
C ASN A 842 22.11 6.74 5.85
N ASN A 843 21.84 5.59 6.47
CA ASN A 843 22.59 4.35 6.20
C ASN A 843 22.20 3.62 4.89
N TYR A 844 21.25 4.15 4.12
CA TYR A 844 20.90 3.62 2.80
C TYR A 844 21.48 4.44 1.63
N SER A 845 22.45 5.31 1.91
CA SER A 845 23.21 6.04 0.89
C SER A 845 24.72 5.84 1.06
N VAL A 846 25.32 5.30 -0.01
CA VAL A 846 26.74 5.29 -0.40
C VAL A 846 27.60 4.10 0.09
N ASP A 847 27.92 3.19 -0.85
CA ASP A 847 29.29 2.69 -1.04
C ASP A 847 29.55 2.49 -2.55
N ASP A 848 30.55 3.19 -3.07
CA ASP A 848 30.97 3.24 -4.48
C ASP A 848 31.94 2.10 -4.80
N ASN A 849 31.51 1.13 -5.63
CA ASN A 849 32.25 0.54 -6.76
C ASN A 849 31.72 -0.85 -7.14
N GLU A 850 31.36 -0.96 -8.42
CA GLU A 850 31.14 -2.14 -9.27
C GLU A 850 30.06 -3.19 -8.92
N ASP A 851 29.24 -3.42 -9.95
CA ASP A 851 28.30 -4.52 -10.22
C ASP A 851 26.92 -4.55 -9.52
N ARG A 852 26.01 -3.79 -10.15
CA ARG A 852 24.61 -4.16 -10.49
C ARG A 852 23.64 -4.27 -9.30
N TRP A 853 22.75 -3.27 -9.15
CA TRP A 853 21.28 -3.31 -8.92
C TRP A 853 20.81 -1.87 -8.61
N GLU A 854 20.13 -1.19 -9.55
CA GLU A 854 19.73 0.23 -9.42
C GLU A 854 18.30 0.41 -8.86
N ILE A 855 18.17 1.21 -7.80
CA ILE A 855 16.93 1.92 -7.42
C ILE A 855 17.27 3.42 -7.37
N PRO A 856 16.47 4.31 -8.01
CA PRO A 856 16.82 5.71 -8.21
C PRO A 856 16.42 6.61 -7.03
N PHE A 857 17.38 7.34 -6.44
CA PHE A 857 17.12 8.52 -5.61
C PHE A 857 17.81 9.75 -6.22
N ILE A 858 17.06 10.86 -6.29
CA ILE A 858 17.47 12.18 -6.75
C ILE A 858 18.07 12.94 -5.56
N GLU A 859 19.26 13.50 -5.73
CA GLU A 859 19.84 14.51 -4.85
C GLU A 859 19.09 15.84 -4.98
N SER A 860 18.87 16.54 -3.86
CA SER A 860 19.10 17.99 -3.82
C SER A 860 19.50 18.46 -2.41
N GLY A 861 20.52 19.33 -2.40
CA GLY A 861 21.10 19.95 -1.22
C GLY A 861 20.22 21.04 -0.60
N GLY A 862 20.57 21.39 0.63
CA GLY A 862 19.74 22.18 1.53
C GLY A 862 19.59 23.67 1.20
N GLY A 863 18.50 24.24 1.71
CA GLY A 863 18.30 25.69 1.79
C GLY A 863 16.86 26.10 2.07
N LEU A 864 16.56 26.37 3.35
CA LEU A 864 15.43 27.15 3.88
C LEU A 864 13.98 26.60 3.76
N LEU A 865 13.66 25.88 4.84
CA LEU A 865 12.37 25.77 5.54
C LEU A 865 11.44 27.00 5.40
N SER A 866 10.36 26.86 4.63
CA SER A 866 9.00 27.07 5.13
C SER A 866 7.97 26.70 4.07
N ASN A 867 7.00 25.87 4.48
CA ASN A 867 5.70 25.66 3.84
C ASN A 867 5.64 24.67 2.65
N LEU A 868 5.82 23.39 2.97
CA LEU A 868 5.03 22.26 2.44
C LEU A 868 5.49 21.00 3.20
N ASP A 869 4.63 20.46 4.07
CA ASP A 869 4.41 19.01 4.16
C ASP A 869 3.41 18.62 5.26
N THR A 870 2.20 18.25 4.86
CA THR A 870 1.24 17.52 5.72
C THR A 870 1.40 16.00 5.58
N ASP A 871 2.03 15.50 4.51
CA ASP A 871 2.22 14.06 4.27
C ASP A 871 3.55 13.55 4.84
N LEU A 872 4.64 14.33 4.77
CA LEU A 872 5.82 14.04 5.59
C LEU A 872 5.49 14.21 7.08
N ASN A 873 4.61 15.13 7.49
CA ASN A 873 4.12 15.19 8.86
C ASN A 873 3.25 13.98 9.23
N PHE A 874 2.57 13.30 8.30
CA PHE A 874 1.78 12.10 8.58
C PHE A 874 2.66 10.84 8.63
N MET A 875 3.71 10.76 7.80
CA MET A 875 4.75 9.74 7.89
C MET A 875 5.64 9.95 9.12
N ILE A 876 6.01 11.19 9.43
CA ILE A 876 6.71 11.58 10.66
C ILE A 876 5.78 11.38 11.85
N HIS A 877 4.48 11.72 11.81
CA HIS A 877 3.56 11.39 12.90
C HIS A 877 3.39 9.89 13.04
N GLY A 878 3.35 9.13 11.94
CA GLY A 878 3.31 7.67 11.95
C GLY A 878 4.56 7.07 12.57
N LEU A 879 5.75 7.53 12.16
CA LEU A 879 7.05 7.17 12.72
C LEU A 879 7.13 7.59 14.20
N LEU A 880 6.78 8.82 14.56
CA LEU A 880 6.79 9.34 15.93
C LEU A 880 5.76 8.63 16.84
N LYS A 881 4.61 8.16 16.31
CA LYS A 881 3.65 7.33 17.05
C LYS A 881 4.13 5.91 17.25
N VAL A 882 4.83 5.34 16.26
CA VAL A 882 5.46 4.01 16.34
C VAL A 882 6.66 4.03 17.30
N TYR A 883 7.37 5.16 17.39
CA TYR A 883 8.48 5.34 18.32
C TYR A 883 8.08 5.87 19.70
N GLY A 884 6.93 6.52 19.88
CA GLY A 884 6.41 6.98 21.18
C GLY A 884 6.85 8.40 21.61
N ILE A 885 7.04 9.33 20.67
CA ILE A 885 7.26 10.76 20.98
C ILE A 885 5.91 11.50 20.89
N GLU A 886 5.27 11.77 22.03
CA GLU A 886 4.25 12.82 22.12
C GLU A 886 4.94 14.18 22.31
N ARG A 887 4.56 15.18 21.51
CA ARG A 887 4.96 16.58 21.75
C ARG A 887 4.23 17.08 22.99
N ASP A 888 4.83 16.90 24.16
CA ASP A 888 4.45 17.70 25.33
C ASP A 888 5.20 19.04 25.26
N GLN A 889 4.49 20.08 24.81
CA GLN A 889 4.94 21.47 24.91
C GLN A 889 4.78 21.94 26.36
N ARG A 890 5.64 21.43 27.24
CA ARG A 890 6.12 22.10 28.47
C ARG A 890 7.10 21.15 29.17
N VAL A 891 8.10 21.75 29.85
CA VAL A 891 9.19 21.11 30.63
C VAL A 891 10.51 20.91 29.86
N CYS A 892 11.20 22.02 29.57
CA CYS A 892 12.65 22.05 29.54
C CYS A 892 13.17 22.11 30.99
N THR A 893 13.54 20.96 31.57
CA THR A 893 14.48 20.91 32.70
C THR A 893 15.36 19.67 32.60
N ARG A 894 16.67 19.92 32.44
CA ARG A 894 17.83 19.02 32.58
C ARG A 894 17.54 17.57 33.02
N ILE A 895 17.57 16.63 32.08
CA ILE A 895 17.74 15.19 32.35
C ILE A 895 18.79 14.66 31.37
N LYS A 896 19.87 14.04 31.88
CA LYS A 896 20.88 13.34 31.07
C LYS A 896 20.20 12.17 30.35
N THR A 897 20.07 12.25 29.03
CA THR A 897 19.50 11.17 28.19
C THR A 897 20.56 10.12 27.85
N PRO A 898 20.24 8.82 27.84
CA PRO A 898 21.20 7.75 27.53
C PRO A 898 21.61 7.76 26.04
N MET A 899 22.88 7.43 25.78
CA MET A 899 23.50 7.36 24.45
C MET A 899 23.03 6.09 23.69
N PRO A 900 22.76 6.13 22.37
CA PRO A 900 22.44 4.95 21.57
C PRO A 900 23.56 3.91 21.58
N VAL A 901 23.20 2.62 21.50
CA VAL A 901 24.15 1.49 21.64
C VAL A 901 25.25 1.52 20.56
N THR A 902 24.88 1.78 19.31
CA THR A 902 25.84 1.88 18.20
C THR A 902 26.84 3.02 18.40
N ALA A 903 26.37 4.18 18.86
CA ALA A 903 27.22 5.33 19.18
C ALA A 903 28.15 5.06 20.38
N ALA A 904 27.67 4.35 21.41
CA ALA A 904 28.50 3.94 22.54
C ALA A 904 29.59 2.93 22.13
N CYS A 905 29.28 1.99 21.23
CA CYS A 905 30.26 1.05 20.70
C CYS A 905 31.30 1.72 19.79
N GLN A 906 30.88 2.63 18.90
CA GLN A 906 31.78 3.37 18.01
C GLN A 906 32.71 4.34 18.74
N SER A 907 32.25 4.92 19.86
CA SER A 907 33.04 5.82 20.71
C SER A 907 33.93 5.11 21.73
N GLY A 908 33.94 3.76 21.75
CA GLY A 908 34.66 2.97 22.76
C GLY A 908 34.06 3.04 24.17
N ALA A 909 32.88 3.66 24.32
CA ALA A 909 32.14 3.82 25.57
C ALA A 909 31.17 2.66 25.86
N MET A 910 31.34 1.48 25.23
CA MET A 910 30.43 0.34 25.34
C MET A 910 30.14 -0.07 26.80
N PHE A 911 31.12 -0.04 27.70
CA PHE A 911 30.89 -0.38 29.12
C PHE A 911 30.02 0.63 29.88
N SER A 912 29.79 1.83 29.33
CA SER A 912 28.95 2.86 29.96
C SER A 912 27.44 2.59 29.82
N ILE A 913 27.05 1.73 28.88
CA ILE A 913 25.65 1.36 28.61
C ILE A 913 25.28 -0.04 29.13
N ILE A 914 26.25 -0.76 29.71
CA ILE A 914 26.05 -2.09 30.27
C ILE A 914 25.29 -1.99 31.59
N ASP A 915 24.30 -2.87 31.78
CA ASP A 915 23.50 -2.93 33.00
C ASP A 915 24.38 -3.28 34.21
N GLN A 916 24.55 -2.31 35.11
CA GLN A 916 25.35 -2.45 36.33
C GLN A 916 24.76 -3.49 37.30
N ASN A 917 23.48 -3.86 37.14
CA ASN A 917 22.82 -4.87 37.96
C ASN A 917 23.19 -6.31 37.57
N MET A 918 24.00 -6.52 36.53
CA MET A 918 24.46 -7.85 36.11
C MET A 918 25.50 -8.49 37.05
N GLY A 919 26.01 -7.74 38.04
CA GLY A 919 27.09 -8.19 38.90
C GLY A 919 28.45 -8.24 38.17
N PRO A 920 29.47 -8.90 38.73
CA PRO A 920 30.78 -9.00 38.09
C PRO A 920 30.70 -9.87 36.81
N PHE A 921 31.33 -9.40 35.74
CA PHE A 921 31.38 -10.08 34.46
C PHE A 921 32.79 -9.97 33.85
N PRO A 922 33.28 -11.01 33.13
CA PRO A 922 34.50 -10.88 32.35
C PRO A 922 34.27 -9.87 31.20
N SER A 923 35.16 -8.88 31.08
CA SER A 923 35.06 -7.84 30.05
C SER A 923 35.04 -8.42 28.64
N ASP A 924 35.75 -9.52 28.42
CA ASP A 924 35.87 -10.14 27.10
C ASP A 924 34.60 -10.92 26.74
N CYS A 925 33.96 -11.60 27.69
CA CYS A 925 32.66 -12.24 27.47
C CYS A 925 31.57 -11.20 27.13
N VAL A 926 31.57 -10.04 27.78
CA VAL A 926 30.60 -8.97 27.48
C VAL A 926 30.86 -8.34 26.12
N LYS A 927 32.13 -8.15 25.72
CA LYS A 927 32.49 -7.68 24.37
C LYS A 927 32.03 -8.64 23.29
N GLU A 928 32.31 -9.93 23.44
CA GLU A 928 31.89 -10.95 22.46
C GLU A 928 30.38 -11.04 22.39
N PHE A 929 29.67 -11.00 23.53
CA PHE A 929 28.22 -11.05 23.53
C PHE A 929 27.58 -9.78 22.92
N MET A 930 28.15 -8.59 23.16
CA MET A 930 27.71 -7.36 22.51
C MET A 930 27.96 -7.40 21.00
N THR A 931 29.12 -7.89 20.57
CA THR A 931 29.46 -8.05 19.14
C THR A 931 28.48 -9.00 18.45
N LEU A 932 28.18 -10.13 19.07
CA LEU A 932 27.17 -11.07 18.55
C LEU A 932 25.79 -10.41 18.46
N ALA A 933 25.36 -9.67 19.49
CA ALA A 933 24.08 -8.95 19.48
C ALA A 933 23.98 -7.95 18.32
N LEU A 934 25.05 -7.19 18.06
CA LEU A 934 25.13 -6.24 16.96
C LEU A 934 25.19 -6.91 15.58
N ARG A 935 25.84 -8.06 15.45
CA ARG A 935 25.85 -8.86 14.21
C ARG A 935 24.48 -9.46 13.91
N CYS A 936 23.74 -9.89 14.94
CA CYS A 936 22.35 -10.33 14.76
C CYS A 936 21.44 -9.18 14.32
N SER A 937 21.67 -7.95 14.80
CA SER A 937 20.83 -6.77 14.53
C SER A 937 21.30 -5.90 13.34
N GLN A 938 21.97 -6.49 12.34
CA GLN A 938 22.35 -5.79 11.10
C GLN A 938 21.13 -5.52 10.22
N ASP A 939 21.16 -4.45 9.43
CA ASP A 939 20.03 -4.12 8.54
C ASP A 939 19.84 -5.14 7.44
N LEU A 940 20.95 -5.53 6.78
CA LEU A 940 20.92 -6.45 5.67
C LEU A 940 20.96 -7.89 6.17
N THR A 941 20.03 -8.68 5.65
CA THR A 941 19.80 -10.09 5.96
C THR A 941 21.04 -10.94 5.68
N LYS A 942 21.79 -10.60 4.62
CA LYS A 942 23.03 -11.28 4.23
C LYS A 942 24.15 -11.18 5.27
N ASP A 943 24.17 -10.11 6.06
CA ASP A 943 25.23 -9.83 7.03
C ASP A 943 24.94 -10.45 8.42
N ARG A 944 23.71 -10.94 8.62
CA ARG A 944 23.29 -11.59 9.87
C ARG A 944 23.80 -13.03 9.89
N PRO A 945 24.28 -13.55 11.04
CA PRO A 945 24.62 -14.95 11.19
C PRO A 945 23.38 -15.86 11.05
N SER A 946 23.59 -17.13 10.72
CA SER A 946 22.54 -18.16 10.83
C SER A 946 22.24 -18.45 12.31
N MET A 947 21.06 -18.97 12.62
CA MET A 947 20.73 -19.26 14.02
C MET A 947 21.59 -20.38 14.62
N LEU A 948 22.13 -21.27 13.77
CA LEU A 948 23.12 -22.26 14.19
C LEU A 948 24.45 -21.62 14.62
N GLU A 949 24.92 -20.62 13.86
CA GLU A 949 26.12 -19.85 14.22
C GLU A 949 25.91 -19.06 15.51
N VAL A 950 24.73 -18.43 15.68
CA VAL A 950 24.39 -17.72 16.93
C VAL A 950 24.46 -18.65 18.14
N VAL A 951 23.89 -19.86 18.06
CA VAL A 951 23.96 -20.84 19.15
C VAL A 951 25.41 -21.25 19.43
N ARG A 952 26.22 -21.53 18.40
CA ARG A 952 27.63 -21.89 18.56
C ARG A 952 28.45 -20.77 19.20
N GLU A 953 28.23 -19.52 18.79
CA GLU A 953 28.92 -18.37 19.37
C GLU A 953 28.52 -18.15 20.84
N LEU A 954 27.24 -18.30 21.20
CA LEU A 954 26.80 -18.24 22.59
C LEU A 954 27.40 -19.37 23.45
N GLU A 955 27.54 -20.58 22.91
CA GLU A 955 28.22 -21.69 23.58
C GLU A 955 29.71 -21.41 23.79
N ASN A 956 30.38 -20.83 22.80
CA ASN A 956 31.76 -20.39 22.90
C ASN A 956 31.94 -19.31 23.98
N ILE A 957 31.09 -18.26 23.98
CA ILE A 957 31.11 -17.20 24.99
C ILE A 957 30.87 -17.78 26.39
N SER A 958 29.94 -18.74 26.50
CA SER A 958 29.67 -19.45 27.76
C SER A 958 30.87 -20.25 28.24
N SER A 959 31.64 -20.86 27.33
CA SER A 959 32.87 -21.59 27.67
C SER A 959 34.04 -20.72 28.14
N MET A 960 34.01 -19.42 27.81
CA MET A 960 35.00 -18.43 28.28
C MET A 960 34.76 -17.98 29.72
N LEU A 961 33.56 -18.21 30.27
CA LEU A 961 33.30 -17.91 31.67
C LEU A 961 34.23 -18.77 32.53
N PRO A 962 34.86 -18.19 33.57
CA PRO A 962 35.66 -18.99 34.48
C PRO A 962 34.77 -20.09 35.03
N GLN A 963 35.15 -21.35 34.76
CA GLN A 963 34.54 -22.47 35.46
C GLN A 963 34.58 -22.11 36.94
N ALA A 964 33.47 -22.30 37.66
CA ALA A 964 33.49 -22.27 39.11
C ALA A 964 34.47 -23.36 39.57
N GLY A 965 35.74 -22.98 39.68
CA GLY A 965 36.83 -23.85 40.01
C GLY A 965 36.64 -24.28 41.44
N HIS A 966 36.26 -25.54 41.62
CA HIS A 966 37.00 -26.37 42.55
C HIS A 966 38.50 -26.15 42.34
N SER A 967 39.07 -25.21 43.09
CA SER A 967 40.47 -25.28 43.46
C SER A 967 40.50 -25.61 44.94
N ARG A 968 40.81 -26.88 45.22
CA ARG A 968 41.55 -27.27 46.41
C ARG A 968 42.74 -26.31 46.52
N SER A 969 42.76 -25.46 47.53
CA SER A 969 44.02 -25.08 48.15
C SER A 969 44.20 -25.95 49.38
N GLU A 970 44.98 -27.03 49.20
CA GLU A 970 45.78 -27.52 50.33
C GLU A 970 46.75 -26.39 50.69
N SER A 971 46.54 -25.79 51.85
CA SER A 971 47.60 -25.19 52.64
C SER A 971 47.38 -25.63 54.07
N ASP A 972 48.31 -26.48 54.50
CA ASP A 972 48.42 -27.08 55.80
C ASP A 972 48.24 -26.10 56.97
N THR A 973 47.50 -26.61 57.95
CA THR A 973 47.63 -26.45 59.41
C THR A 973 48.22 -25.16 60.00
N SER A 974 47.44 -24.46 60.83
CA SER A 974 47.69 -24.44 62.28
C SER A 974 46.58 -23.78 63.10
N ALA A 975 46.28 -24.49 64.18
CA ALA A 975 45.35 -24.29 65.29
C ALA A 975 44.96 -22.88 65.78
N SER A 976 43.69 -22.77 66.16
CA SER A 976 43.13 -22.31 67.47
C SER A 976 41.79 -21.60 67.23
N GLY A 977 40.67 -21.82 67.90
CA GLY A 977 40.20 -22.69 68.96
C GLY A 977 38.76 -22.24 69.28
N ILE A 978 37.96 -23.14 69.89
CA ILE A 978 36.74 -22.84 70.69
C ILE A 978 35.50 -22.41 69.86
N SER A 979 34.26 -22.91 69.98
CA SER A 979 33.59 -24.03 70.65
C SER A 979 32.09 -23.95 70.29
N VAL A 980 31.42 -25.09 70.04
CA VAL A 980 30.06 -25.49 70.50
C VAL A 980 28.87 -24.59 70.05
N MET A 981 27.77 -25.06 69.42
CA MET A 981 26.79 -26.09 69.80
C MET A 981 25.91 -26.35 68.54
N GLY A 982 25.73 -27.58 68.06
CA GLY A 982 24.55 -28.44 68.32
C GLY A 982 23.34 -28.06 67.44
N THR A 983 22.62 -28.93 66.71
CA THR A 983 22.49 -30.40 66.71
C THR A 983 21.60 -30.79 65.51
N THR A 984 22.04 -31.81 64.75
CA THR A 984 21.31 -33.01 64.23
C THR A 984 19.84 -32.87 63.75
N ALA A 985 19.39 -33.49 62.65
CA ALA A 985 19.42 -34.93 62.31
C ALA A 985 18.66 -35.11 60.95
N VAL A 986 18.72 -36.17 60.13
CA VAL A 986 19.49 -37.42 59.99
C VAL A 986 19.06 -38.03 58.62
N TYR A 987 20.03 -38.64 57.94
CA TYR A 987 20.04 -39.60 56.81
C TYR A 987 19.03 -40.78 56.91
N PRO A 988 18.81 -41.67 55.91
CA PRO A 988 19.82 -42.35 55.06
C PRO A 988 19.45 -42.49 53.56
N GLY A 989 20.40 -42.57 52.62
CA GLY A 989 21.32 -43.70 52.36
C GLY A 989 20.65 -44.63 51.31
N ARG A 990 21.27 -45.16 50.25
CA ARG A 990 22.62 -45.71 50.11
C ARG A 990 22.79 -46.21 48.64
N ASN A 991 24.00 -46.11 48.08
CA ASN A 991 24.71 -47.07 47.19
C ASN A 991 24.05 -47.53 45.84
N SER A 992 24.74 -47.77 44.72
CA SER A 992 26.18 -47.91 44.41
C SER A 992 26.39 -48.38 42.95
N TYR A 993 27.56 -48.05 42.38
CA TYR A 993 28.40 -48.80 41.39
C TYR A 993 27.77 -49.25 40.05
N VAL A 994 28.17 -48.69 38.88
CA VAL A 994 29.40 -48.86 38.06
C VAL A 994 29.33 -50.02 37.05
N SER A 995 29.95 -49.74 35.89
CA SER A 995 30.34 -50.61 34.75
C SER A 995 29.32 -50.67 33.60
N GLY A 996 29.70 -50.51 32.32
CA GLY A 996 30.99 -50.30 31.69
C GLY A 996 30.94 -50.83 30.25
N PHE A 997 31.28 -49.97 29.26
CA PHE A 997 31.84 -50.26 27.91
C PHE A 997 31.17 -51.31 26.98
N PRO A 998 31.57 -51.44 25.69
CA PRO A 998 32.13 -50.50 24.70
C PRO A 998 31.32 -50.52 23.38
N GLY A 999 31.73 -49.72 22.39
CA GLY A 999 31.03 -49.53 21.11
C GLY A 999 31.31 -50.56 20.01
N SER A 1000 30.83 -50.25 18.81
CA SER A 1000 31.52 -50.43 17.51
C SER A 1000 30.60 -50.09 16.35
N ASP A 1001 31.21 -49.47 15.34
CA ASP A 1001 30.79 -49.16 13.98
C ASP A 1001 29.73 -50.05 13.33
N LEU A 1002 28.79 -49.41 12.60
CA LEU A 1002 28.23 -49.96 11.37
C LEU A 1002 27.99 -48.86 10.33
N VAL A 1003 28.79 -48.95 9.26
CA VAL A 1003 28.54 -48.43 7.92
C VAL A 1003 27.18 -48.94 7.42
N SER A 1004 26.34 -48.09 6.84
CA SER A 1004 25.43 -48.50 5.76
C SER A 1004 24.72 -47.30 5.14
N GLY A 1005 25.05 -47.02 3.87
CA GLY A 1005 24.11 -46.36 2.98
C GLY A 1005 23.02 -47.35 2.59
N VAL A 1006 21.81 -47.16 3.14
CA VAL A 1006 20.53 -47.57 2.55
C VAL A 1006 19.49 -46.59 3.06
N ILE A 1007 18.86 -45.86 2.14
CA ILE A 1007 17.72 -44.99 2.40
C ILE A 1007 16.46 -45.85 2.53
N PRO A 1008 15.73 -45.84 3.66
CA PRO A 1008 14.35 -46.28 3.69
C PRO A 1008 13.45 -45.06 3.40
N THR A 1009 12.71 -45.14 2.29
CA THR A 1009 11.60 -44.26 1.97
C THR A 1009 10.49 -44.42 3.01
N ILE A 1010 10.29 -43.41 3.85
CA ILE A 1010 9.09 -43.27 4.70
C ILE A 1010 8.24 -42.16 4.10
N ARG A 1011 7.00 -42.51 3.71
CA ARG A 1011 5.99 -41.55 3.24
C ARG A 1011 5.54 -40.68 4.43
N PRO A 1012 5.41 -39.34 4.28
CA PRO A 1012 4.84 -38.51 5.34
C PRO A 1012 3.35 -38.82 5.51
N ARG A 1013 2.90 -38.88 6.77
CA ARG A 1013 1.48 -38.76 7.15
C ARG A 1013 1.05 -37.31 7.14
#